data_AF-A0A158BF73-F1
#
_entry.id   AF-A0A158BF73-F1
#
_cell.length_a   1.000
_cell.length_b   1.000
_cell.length_c   1.000
_cell.angle_alpha   90.00
_cell.angle_beta   90.00
_cell.angle_gamma   90.00
#
_symmetry.space_group_name_H-M   'P 1'
#
loop_
_entity.id
_entity.type
_entity.pdbx_description
1 polymer ?
#
loop_
_entity_poly.entity_id
_entity_poly.type
_entity_poly.pdbx_seq_one_letter_code
_entity_poly.pdbx_strand_id
1 'polypeptide(L)'
;MNRDPRCEPNPHLARLHARATELGWRCLSHEWAGRAAFYVFECARGHRSERVAAAFLDRMPRCVACRDDAIRVRCLENVAAHGGVMLGPFKGLSERHRLRCANGHEWETLGIHTSNGKWCPVCACEQRSLARRRSDGLEKLQAVAASRGGRCLSDTYTTGHDHYLFECAKGHRWEAAGNAVIRRTWCRRCADAEVGLRAAKALTCRYGLERLHDAARKHGGECLSSEYTNQRAKYQFRCAAGHEWTQTANAIWQGSWCARCAHFAQRTPIETLQEIAEARGGKCLSSQRDDVKDKLTWQCGMGHVWQANPNNVTSGQWCPRCAILERGQDNAQRYASARARASADSSHPHLRRLQEIAAELGWRCVSQGWVGEKTQYDFECAKGHRLKRHASHVMRGTKSVPRCEECQADEIRARWLDTVHARGGVLLGAFTGLSEKYRLRCASGHEWETLGTVIRQGSWCPQCAQEASRQAQLKTGGLARLQAMAVDKGGRCLADVYMGTMAFYPFECARGHRWEAAGHTIVQGSWCAKCAHMEHGDRVREALLFKDGLQRLQEAARQRNGECLSTVYDGSQKQYAFRCAQGHEWTTSAARIWQGTWCKRCADLGRRTLTIERLREIAKSRGGECLSTEVNHSSEKLEWKCHLAHVWKALPHNINKGRWCPNCAVLERTKNLLKRKRYDFEG
;
A
#
# COMPACT_ATOMS: atom_id res chain seq x y z
N MET A 1 20.85 -4.14 -84.01
CA MET A 1 20.88 -3.74 -82.58
C MET A 1 19.45 -3.73 -82.07
N ASN A 2 19.00 -4.86 -81.53
CA ASN A 2 17.64 -5.06 -81.04
C ASN A 2 17.55 -4.48 -79.61
N ARG A 3 16.78 -3.40 -79.41
CA ARG A 3 16.41 -2.94 -78.05
C ARG A 3 15.15 -3.68 -77.64
N ASP A 4 15.26 -4.55 -76.64
CA ASP A 4 14.14 -5.29 -76.02
C ASP A 4 13.12 -4.29 -75.41
N PRO A 5 11.81 -4.40 -75.70
CA PRO A 5 10.78 -3.50 -75.17
C PRO A 5 10.42 -3.70 -73.68
N ARG A 6 11.10 -4.59 -72.94
CA ARG A 6 10.74 -4.97 -71.56
C ARG A 6 11.42 -4.18 -70.43
N CYS A 7 11.97 -2.99 -70.69
CA CYS A 7 12.59 -2.17 -69.65
C CYS A 7 11.94 -0.79 -69.52
N GLU A 8 10.63 -0.75 -69.27
CA GLU A 8 10.09 0.40 -68.53
C GLU A 8 10.40 0.18 -67.03
N PRO A 9 11.22 1.05 -66.39
CA PRO A 9 11.52 0.91 -64.98
C PRO A 9 10.23 1.07 -64.19
N ASN A 10 9.84 0.01 -63.46
CA ASN A 10 8.63 0.03 -62.65
C ASN A 10 8.62 1.30 -61.78
N PRO A 11 7.64 2.21 -61.94
CA PRO A 11 7.66 3.53 -61.32
C PRO A 11 7.64 3.44 -59.79
N HIS A 12 7.10 2.34 -59.24
CA HIS A 12 7.09 2.09 -57.80
C HIS A 12 8.45 1.64 -57.27
N LEU A 13 9.22 0.86 -58.04
CA LEU A 13 10.60 0.49 -57.68
C LEU A 13 11.52 1.70 -57.77
N ALA A 14 11.39 2.50 -58.83
CA ALA A 14 12.15 3.74 -59.00
C ALA A 14 11.90 4.71 -57.83
N ARG A 15 10.63 4.85 -57.40
CA ARG A 15 10.27 5.64 -56.22
C ARG A 15 10.87 5.08 -54.92
N LEU A 16 10.91 3.76 -54.76
CA LEU A 16 11.54 3.11 -53.60
C LEU A 16 13.05 3.33 -53.58
N HIS A 17 13.73 3.21 -54.73
CA HIS A 17 15.17 3.47 -54.88
C HIS A 17 15.51 4.94 -54.59
N ALA A 18 14.76 5.88 -55.16
CA ALA A 18 14.93 7.31 -54.90
C ALA A 18 14.75 7.63 -53.40
N ARG A 19 13.68 7.11 -52.80
CA ARG A 19 13.39 7.35 -51.38
C ARG A 19 14.42 6.69 -50.45
N ALA A 20 14.90 5.49 -50.78
CA ALA A 20 15.99 4.85 -50.05
C ALA A 20 17.25 5.73 -50.10
N THR A 21 17.59 6.24 -51.28
CA THR A 21 18.78 7.07 -51.52
C THR A 21 18.70 8.40 -50.75
N GLU A 22 17.56 9.09 -50.77
CA GLU A 22 17.31 10.30 -49.95
C GLU A 22 17.54 10.05 -48.45
N LEU A 23 17.24 8.85 -47.98
CA LEU A 23 17.39 8.47 -46.58
C LEU A 23 18.79 7.92 -46.25
N GLY A 24 19.72 7.90 -47.21
CA GLY A 24 21.08 7.38 -47.04
C GLY A 24 21.18 5.85 -47.09
N TRP A 25 20.28 5.20 -47.84
CA TRP A 25 20.25 3.75 -48.03
C TRP A 25 20.27 3.38 -49.51
N ARG A 26 20.89 2.26 -49.84
CA ARG A 26 20.89 1.67 -51.17
C ARG A 26 19.96 0.46 -51.19
N CYS A 27 18.93 0.48 -52.04
CA CYS A 27 18.14 -0.72 -52.31
C CYS A 27 18.90 -1.61 -53.29
N LEU A 28 19.11 -2.88 -52.95
CA LEU A 28 19.81 -3.86 -53.77
C LEU A 28 18.85 -4.75 -54.59
N SER A 29 17.54 -4.61 -54.37
CA SER A 29 16.53 -5.38 -55.09
C SER A 29 16.15 -4.71 -56.42
N HIS A 30 16.03 -5.52 -57.47
CA HIS A 30 15.85 -5.07 -58.86
C HIS A 30 14.44 -5.29 -59.42
N GLU A 31 13.57 -5.99 -58.69
CA GLU A 31 12.19 -6.28 -59.10
C GLU A 31 11.18 -5.77 -58.08
N TRP A 32 10.01 -5.31 -58.54
CA TRP A 32 8.92 -4.85 -57.68
C TRP A 32 7.93 -5.97 -57.40
N ALA A 33 7.93 -6.47 -56.16
CA ALA A 33 7.00 -7.50 -55.68
C ALA A 33 5.85 -6.94 -54.81
N GLY A 34 5.66 -5.61 -54.80
CA GLY A 34 4.61 -4.93 -54.03
C GLY A 34 5.09 -4.27 -52.72
N ARG A 35 4.22 -3.46 -52.10
CA ARG A 35 4.57 -2.63 -50.92
C ARG A 35 4.83 -3.43 -49.65
N ALA A 36 4.22 -4.61 -49.51
CA ALA A 36 4.36 -5.48 -48.34
C ALA A 36 5.47 -6.52 -48.48
N ALA A 37 6.10 -6.64 -49.66
CA ALA A 37 7.20 -7.57 -49.91
C ALA A 37 8.51 -7.08 -49.26
N PHE A 38 9.40 -8.04 -48.99
CA PHE A 38 10.74 -7.79 -48.46
C PHE A 38 11.71 -7.45 -49.59
N TYR A 39 12.53 -6.44 -49.36
CA TYR A 39 13.60 -5.98 -50.24
C TYR A 39 14.88 -5.85 -49.43
N VAL A 40 16.02 -6.03 -50.08
CA VAL A 40 17.33 -5.95 -49.43
C VAL A 40 17.81 -4.49 -49.51
N PHE A 41 18.10 -3.90 -48.36
CA PHE A 41 18.65 -2.54 -48.27
C PHE A 41 20.00 -2.54 -47.56
N GLU A 42 20.91 -1.72 -48.05
CA GLU A 42 22.23 -1.47 -47.48
C GLU A 42 22.30 -0.03 -46.97
N CYS A 43 22.68 0.17 -45.71
CA CYS A 43 22.83 1.52 -45.16
C CYS A 43 24.16 2.16 -45.60
N ALA A 44 24.31 3.48 -45.39
CA ALA A 44 25.57 4.21 -45.67
C ALA A 44 26.83 3.64 -44.97
N ARG A 45 26.69 2.81 -43.92
CA ARG A 45 27.80 2.12 -43.25
C ARG A 45 28.00 0.67 -43.74
N GLY A 46 27.33 0.25 -44.80
CA GLY A 46 27.46 -1.10 -45.40
C GLY A 46 26.64 -2.20 -44.74
N HIS A 47 25.78 -1.89 -43.75
CA HIS A 47 24.93 -2.91 -43.13
C HIS A 47 23.76 -3.28 -44.01
N ARG A 48 23.65 -4.56 -44.36
CA ARG A 48 22.56 -5.13 -45.15
C ARG A 48 21.43 -5.62 -44.25
N SER A 49 20.20 -5.27 -44.59
CA SER A 49 19.00 -5.77 -43.90
C SER A 49 17.83 -5.93 -44.85
N GLU A 50 17.09 -7.01 -44.68
CA GLU A 50 15.81 -7.25 -45.36
C GLU A 50 14.69 -6.47 -44.68
N ARG A 51 13.96 -5.67 -45.46
CA ARG A 51 12.87 -4.82 -44.95
C ARG A 51 11.75 -4.71 -45.97
N VAL A 52 10.57 -4.43 -45.46
CA VAL A 52 9.39 -4.21 -46.30
C VAL A 52 9.45 -2.83 -46.98
N ALA A 53 9.08 -2.72 -48.26
CA ALA A 53 9.10 -1.45 -49.00
C ALA A 53 8.29 -0.33 -48.33
N ALA A 54 7.14 -0.65 -47.71
CA ALA A 54 6.33 0.30 -46.93
C ALA A 54 7.12 0.98 -45.79
N ALA A 55 8.14 0.33 -45.22
CA ALA A 55 8.93 0.89 -44.13
C ALA A 55 9.80 2.09 -44.56
N PHE A 56 10.14 2.20 -45.85
CA PHE A 56 10.88 3.33 -46.43
C PHE A 56 9.95 4.38 -47.06
N LEU A 57 8.79 3.96 -47.56
CA LEU A 57 7.82 4.86 -48.19
C LEU A 57 6.99 5.63 -47.15
N ASP A 58 6.63 5.00 -46.02
CA ASP A 58 5.68 5.57 -45.05
C ASP A 58 6.34 6.03 -43.73
N ARG A 59 7.57 5.61 -43.44
CA ARG A 59 8.31 5.95 -42.20
C ARG A 59 9.79 6.17 -42.48
N MET A 60 10.51 6.74 -41.50
CA MET A 60 11.97 6.86 -41.53
C MET A 60 12.62 5.64 -40.84
N PRO A 61 13.19 4.67 -41.58
CA PRO A 61 13.79 3.49 -40.99
C PRO A 61 15.18 3.79 -40.44
N ARG A 62 15.40 3.46 -39.16
CA ARG A 62 16.73 3.49 -38.54
C ARG A 62 17.44 2.15 -38.72
N CYS A 63 18.75 2.19 -38.99
CA CYS A 63 19.57 0.98 -39.03
C CYS A 63 19.81 0.48 -37.61
N VAL A 64 19.31 -0.70 -37.29
CA VAL A 64 19.47 -1.31 -35.95
C VAL A 64 20.94 -1.64 -35.70
N ALA A 65 21.64 -2.20 -36.69
CA ALA A 65 23.08 -2.47 -36.61
C ALA A 65 23.91 -1.19 -36.37
N CYS A 66 23.65 -0.09 -37.10
CA CYS A 66 24.37 1.18 -36.84
C CYS A 66 24.06 1.75 -35.45
N ARG A 67 22.82 1.57 -34.96
CA ARG A 67 22.43 2.00 -33.62
C ARG A 67 23.17 1.16 -32.56
N ASP A 68 23.23 -0.14 -32.74
CA ASP A 68 23.87 -1.06 -31.80
C ASP A 68 25.39 -0.85 -31.80
N ASP A 69 26.01 -0.59 -32.96
CA ASP A 69 27.42 -0.20 -33.05
C ASP A 69 27.70 1.15 -32.36
N ALA A 70 26.87 2.16 -32.58
CA ALA A 70 27.03 3.45 -31.91
C ALA A 70 26.92 3.31 -30.38
N ILE A 71 26.02 2.45 -29.89
CA ILE A 71 25.87 2.20 -28.46
C ILE A 71 27.02 1.33 -27.93
N ARG A 72 27.54 0.38 -28.70
CA ARG A 72 28.75 -0.40 -28.37
C ARG A 72 29.96 0.51 -28.21
N VAL A 73 30.19 1.42 -29.15
CA VAL A 73 31.27 2.43 -29.08
C VAL A 73 31.10 3.28 -27.82
N ARG A 74 29.90 3.82 -27.58
CA ARG A 74 29.61 4.61 -26.36
C ARG A 74 29.81 3.82 -25.07
N CYS A 75 29.51 2.51 -25.08
CA CYS A 75 29.74 1.63 -23.93
C CYS A 75 31.24 1.51 -23.63
N LEU A 76 32.06 1.27 -24.66
CA LEU A 76 33.51 1.16 -24.53
C LEU A 76 34.17 2.50 -24.16
N GLU A 77 33.71 3.62 -24.73
CA GLU A 77 34.16 4.97 -24.37
C GLU A 77 33.83 5.28 -22.91
N ASN A 78 32.62 4.96 -22.43
CA ASN A 78 32.26 5.15 -21.02
C ASN A 78 33.12 4.29 -20.09
N VAL A 79 33.46 3.06 -20.50
CA VAL A 79 34.36 2.18 -19.74
C VAL A 79 35.75 2.81 -19.63
N ALA A 80 36.29 3.32 -20.74
CA ALA A 80 37.58 4.00 -20.77
C ALA A 80 37.58 5.31 -19.97
N ALA A 81 36.53 6.14 -20.11
CA ALA A 81 36.40 7.43 -19.42
C ALA A 81 36.37 7.29 -17.89
N HIS A 82 35.90 6.16 -17.36
CA HIS A 82 35.87 5.88 -15.93
C HIS A 82 37.07 5.03 -15.47
N GLY A 83 38.10 4.88 -16.30
CA GLY A 83 39.32 4.11 -16.00
C GLY A 83 39.05 2.63 -15.72
N GLY A 84 37.98 2.08 -16.31
CA GLY A 84 37.60 0.69 -16.14
C GLY A 84 38.11 -0.22 -17.26
N VAL A 85 38.15 -1.51 -16.98
CA VAL A 85 38.50 -2.56 -17.94
C VAL A 85 37.34 -3.55 -18.05
N MET A 86 36.97 -3.92 -19.28
CA MET A 86 36.02 -5.00 -19.53
C MET A 86 36.77 -6.33 -19.56
N LEU A 87 36.39 -7.28 -18.71
CA LEU A 87 37.10 -8.55 -18.50
C LEU A 87 36.69 -9.66 -19.49
N GLY A 88 36.26 -9.29 -20.71
CA GLY A 88 35.85 -10.22 -21.75
C GLY A 88 35.36 -9.53 -23.03
N PRO A 89 35.10 -10.29 -24.11
CA PRO A 89 34.61 -9.72 -25.36
C PRO A 89 33.19 -9.17 -25.22
N PHE A 90 32.87 -8.13 -25.99
CA PHE A 90 31.53 -7.54 -26.00
C PHE A 90 30.52 -8.46 -26.70
N LYS A 91 29.62 -9.07 -25.93
CA LYS A 91 28.62 -10.05 -26.41
C LYS A 91 27.27 -9.46 -26.87
N GLY A 92 27.13 -8.13 -26.93
CA GLY A 92 25.87 -7.45 -27.28
C GLY A 92 25.22 -6.70 -26.10
N LEU A 93 24.18 -5.89 -26.34
CA LEU A 93 23.65 -4.91 -25.36
C LEU A 93 22.74 -5.49 -24.27
N SER A 94 22.07 -6.60 -24.56
CA SER A 94 21.18 -7.33 -23.64
C SER A 94 21.90 -8.39 -22.82
N GLU A 95 23.18 -8.63 -23.11
CA GLU A 95 24.03 -9.57 -22.38
C GLU A 95 24.74 -8.89 -21.22
N ARG A 96 25.10 -9.68 -20.21
CA ARG A 96 25.87 -9.21 -19.06
C ARG A 96 27.37 -9.22 -19.38
N HIS A 97 28.05 -8.12 -19.09
CA HIS A 97 29.50 -7.99 -19.18
C HIS A 97 30.08 -7.80 -17.80
N ARG A 98 31.24 -8.42 -17.55
CA ARG A 98 32.01 -8.23 -16.33
C ARG A 98 32.97 -7.05 -16.52
N LEU A 99 32.86 -6.06 -15.64
CA LEU A 99 33.66 -4.84 -15.65
C LEU A 99 34.47 -4.75 -14.36
N ARG A 100 35.68 -4.21 -14.45
CA ARG A 100 36.53 -3.83 -13.31
C ARG A 100 36.76 -2.32 -13.35
N CYS A 101 36.60 -1.59 -12.25
CA CYS A 101 36.94 -0.16 -12.19
C CYS A 101 38.40 0.06 -11.77
N ALA A 102 38.87 1.31 -11.87
CA ALA A 102 40.21 1.73 -11.41
C ALA A 102 40.50 1.38 -9.93
N ASN A 103 39.47 1.39 -9.07
CA ASN A 103 39.60 1.01 -7.65
C ASN A 103 39.59 -0.52 -7.42
N GLY A 104 39.65 -1.32 -8.49
CA GLY A 104 39.70 -2.79 -8.41
C GLY A 104 38.36 -3.48 -8.19
N HIS A 105 37.24 -2.77 -8.11
CA HIS A 105 35.93 -3.39 -7.93
C HIS A 105 35.46 -4.09 -9.21
N GLU A 106 35.06 -5.34 -9.10
CA GLU A 106 34.47 -6.13 -10.19
C GLU A 106 32.96 -6.26 -10.04
N TRP A 107 32.21 -6.05 -11.13
CA TRP A 107 30.77 -6.27 -11.15
C TRP A 107 30.27 -6.69 -12.53
N GLU A 108 29.06 -7.25 -12.57
CA GLU A 108 28.36 -7.60 -13.80
C GLU A 108 27.24 -6.59 -14.09
N THR A 109 27.17 -6.09 -15.32
CA THR A 109 26.12 -5.17 -15.75
C THR A 109 25.77 -5.40 -17.22
N LEU A 110 24.61 -4.91 -17.64
CA LEU A 110 24.20 -4.93 -19.04
C LEU A 110 24.89 -3.80 -19.80
N GLY A 111 25.33 -4.06 -21.04
CA GLY A 111 25.98 -3.07 -21.90
C GLY A 111 25.16 -1.78 -22.09
N ILE A 112 23.83 -1.90 -22.11
CA ILE A 112 22.91 -0.74 -22.18
C ILE A 112 23.03 0.20 -20.95
N HIS A 113 23.22 -0.33 -19.74
CA HIS A 113 23.32 0.48 -18.53
C HIS A 113 24.62 1.28 -18.49
N THR A 114 25.73 0.65 -18.89
CA THR A 114 27.03 1.30 -19.03
C THR A 114 26.99 2.38 -20.11
N SER A 115 26.30 2.12 -21.22
CA SER A 115 26.11 3.12 -22.29
C SER A 115 25.31 4.35 -21.84
N ASN A 116 24.44 4.19 -20.83
CA ASN A 116 23.62 5.26 -20.26
C ASN A 116 24.30 5.98 -19.09
N GLY A 117 25.60 5.73 -18.86
CA GLY A 117 26.40 6.42 -17.84
C GLY A 117 26.26 5.86 -16.42
N LYS A 118 25.63 4.70 -16.22
CA LYS A 118 25.64 4.02 -14.91
C LYS A 118 26.96 3.27 -14.74
N TRP A 119 27.71 3.63 -13.69
CA TRP A 119 29.03 3.07 -13.39
C TRP A 119 29.08 2.33 -12.04
N CYS A 120 30.28 1.84 -11.68
CA CYS A 120 30.61 1.03 -10.52
C CYS A 120 29.72 1.33 -9.29
N PRO A 121 28.89 0.38 -8.84
CA PRO A 121 27.93 0.62 -7.77
C PRO A 121 28.62 0.89 -6.42
N VAL A 122 29.79 0.31 -6.21
CA VAL A 122 30.59 0.46 -4.98
C VAL A 122 31.21 1.87 -4.92
N CYS A 123 31.96 2.27 -5.95
CA CYS A 123 32.54 3.62 -6.02
C CYS A 123 31.45 4.71 -6.00
N ALA A 124 30.31 4.49 -6.68
CA ALA A 124 29.21 5.44 -6.65
C ALA A 124 28.57 5.52 -5.25
N CYS A 125 28.58 4.44 -4.47
CA CYS A 125 28.10 4.47 -3.09
C CYS A 125 29.08 5.17 -2.16
N GLU A 126 30.37 4.95 -2.33
CA GLU A 126 31.44 5.63 -1.59
C GLU A 126 31.47 7.13 -1.88
N GLN A 127 31.36 7.54 -3.15
CA GLN A 127 31.29 8.96 -3.51
C GLN A 127 30.01 9.63 -2.99
N ARG A 128 28.85 8.94 -2.98
CA ARG A 128 27.64 9.45 -2.32
C ARG A 128 27.80 9.58 -0.80
N SER A 129 28.62 8.72 -0.19
CA SER A 129 28.95 8.77 1.24
C SER A 129 29.92 9.93 1.54
N LEU A 130 30.95 10.12 0.70
CA LEU A 130 31.92 11.22 0.81
C LEU A 130 31.29 12.58 0.51
N ALA A 131 30.44 12.70 -0.51
CA ALA A 131 29.67 13.92 -0.79
C ALA A 131 28.67 14.27 0.33
N ARG A 132 28.32 13.30 1.20
CA ARG A 132 27.53 13.51 2.42
C ARG A 132 28.38 13.84 3.65
N ARG A 133 29.70 13.67 3.63
CA ARG A 133 30.60 14.20 4.65
C ARG A 133 30.74 15.69 4.41
N ARG A 134 29.87 16.49 5.02
CA ARG A 134 30.08 17.94 5.08
C ARG A 134 31.19 18.19 6.10
N SER A 135 32.23 18.91 5.68
CA SER A 135 33.29 19.42 6.55
C SER A 135 32.75 20.29 7.70
N ASP A 136 31.53 20.82 7.54
CA ASP A 136 30.83 21.69 8.51
C ASP A 136 30.01 20.95 9.59
N GLY A 137 30.03 19.61 9.62
CA GLY A 137 29.15 18.81 10.48
C GLY A 137 29.44 18.95 11.98
N LEU A 138 30.72 18.99 12.36
CA LEU A 138 31.15 19.16 13.74
C LEU A 138 30.88 20.59 14.24
N GLU A 139 31.20 21.58 13.41
CA GLU A 139 31.02 23.00 13.71
C GLU A 139 29.53 23.33 13.93
N LYS A 140 28.63 22.76 13.11
CA LYS A 140 27.18 22.87 13.33
C LYS A 140 26.72 22.21 14.61
N LEU A 141 27.28 21.06 14.98
CA LEU A 141 26.94 20.39 16.23
C LEU A 141 27.40 21.18 17.45
N GLN A 142 28.61 21.75 17.40
CA GLN A 142 29.15 22.62 18.43
C GLN A 142 28.35 23.92 18.54
N ALA A 143 27.99 24.56 17.42
CA ALA A 143 27.16 25.76 17.40
C ALA A 143 25.73 25.50 17.95
N VAL A 144 25.12 24.35 17.59
CA VAL A 144 23.82 23.96 18.13
C VAL A 144 23.90 23.62 19.62
N ALA A 145 25.01 23.03 20.06
CA ALA A 145 25.24 22.79 21.48
C ALA A 145 25.36 24.10 22.27
N ALA A 146 26.17 25.04 21.76
CA ALA A 146 26.38 26.34 22.36
C ALA A 146 25.08 27.16 22.44
N SER A 147 24.29 27.19 21.36
CA SER A 147 23.00 27.91 21.34
C SER A 147 21.94 27.34 22.30
N ARG A 148 22.08 26.08 22.74
CA ARG A 148 21.21 25.47 23.76
C ARG A 148 21.83 25.48 25.16
N GLY A 149 22.86 26.30 25.37
CA GLY A 149 23.53 26.46 26.65
C GLY A 149 24.27 25.18 27.07
N GLY A 150 24.93 24.48 26.15
CA GLY A 150 25.77 23.34 26.48
C GLY A 150 26.95 23.20 25.53
N ARG A 151 27.67 22.08 25.62
CA ARG A 151 28.85 21.79 24.80
C ARG A 151 28.82 20.37 24.24
N CYS A 152 29.28 20.24 23.00
CA CYS A 152 29.64 18.96 22.41
C CYS A 152 31.05 18.61 22.91
N LEU A 153 31.22 17.46 23.55
CA LEU A 153 32.50 16.97 24.07
C LEU A 153 33.25 16.11 23.05
N SER A 154 32.58 15.71 21.96
CA SER A 154 33.23 15.01 20.85
C SER A 154 34.04 15.98 19.99
N ASP A 155 35.27 15.57 19.67
CA ASP A 155 36.28 16.28 18.87
C ASP A 155 36.29 15.84 17.40
N THR A 156 35.63 14.72 17.10
CA THR A 156 35.62 14.07 15.78
C THR A 156 34.19 13.91 15.29
N TYR A 157 33.94 14.23 14.02
CA TYR A 157 32.65 14.05 13.36
C TYR A 157 32.78 13.02 12.23
N THR A 158 32.07 11.91 12.36
CA THR A 158 32.04 10.84 11.36
C THR A 158 30.82 10.99 10.45
N THR A 159 29.61 10.87 11.02
CA THR A 159 28.34 11.05 10.29
C THR A 159 27.23 11.63 11.18
N GLY A 160 26.17 12.17 10.59
CA GLY A 160 25.04 12.70 11.35
C GLY A 160 24.21 11.64 12.08
N HIS A 161 24.41 10.34 11.82
CA HIS A 161 23.71 9.25 12.52
C HIS A 161 24.51 8.69 13.69
N ASP A 162 25.82 8.97 13.73
CA ASP A 162 26.68 8.53 14.80
C ASP A 162 26.40 9.30 16.08
N HIS A 163 26.79 8.67 17.19
CA HIS A 163 26.51 9.14 18.53
C HIS A 163 27.67 9.98 19.03
N TYR A 164 27.36 11.15 19.58
CA TYR A 164 28.31 12.12 20.10
C TYR A 164 27.97 12.44 21.55
N LEU A 165 28.98 12.82 22.32
CA LEU A 165 28.84 13.12 23.73
C LEU A 165 28.54 14.62 23.93
N PHE A 166 27.52 14.94 24.71
CA PHE A 166 27.10 16.30 25.01
C PHE A 166 26.99 16.55 26.51
N GLU A 167 27.18 17.80 26.91
CA GLU A 167 26.98 18.29 28.27
C GLU A 167 26.12 19.56 28.24
N CYS A 168 25.08 19.64 29.06
CA CYS A 168 24.20 20.83 29.13
C CYS A 168 24.63 21.78 30.26
N ALA A 169 24.04 22.99 30.29
CA ALA A 169 24.27 23.99 31.34
C ALA A 169 24.04 23.46 32.77
N LYS A 170 23.12 22.51 32.96
CA LYS A 170 22.86 21.88 34.27
C LYS A 170 23.84 20.73 34.59
N GLY A 171 24.90 20.55 33.81
CA GLY A 171 25.96 19.56 34.03
C GLY A 171 25.60 18.12 33.64
N HIS A 172 24.47 17.88 32.98
CA HIS A 172 24.11 16.52 32.55
C HIS A 172 24.88 16.11 31.31
N ARG A 173 25.55 14.96 31.37
CA ARG A 173 26.25 14.34 30.26
C ARG A 173 25.40 13.23 29.64
N TRP A 174 25.30 13.20 28.32
CA TRP A 174 24.60 12.14 27.59
C TRP A 174 25.16 11.94 26.19
N GLU A 175 24.87 10.78 25.62
CA GLU A 175 25.26 10.39 24.28
C GLU A 175 24.02 10.43 23.35
N ALA A 176 24.15 11.03 22.17
CA ALA A 176 23.04 11.15 21.22
C ALA A 176 23.51 11.26 19.77
N ALA A 177 22.67 10.78 18.84
CA ALA A 177 22.92 10.91 17.42
C ALA A 177 22.96 12.38 16.96
N GLY A 178 23.96 12.78 16.19
CA GLY A 178 24.19 14.19 15.81
C GLY A 178 22.97 14.87 15.15
N ASN A 179 22.30 14.17 14.22
CA ASN A 179 21.11 14.69 13.54
C ASN A 179 19.91 14.85 14.49
N ALA A 180 19.80 14.02 15.53
CA ALA A 180 18.72 14.13 16.51
C ALA A 180 18.89 15.40 17.36
N VAL A 181 20.14 15.71 17.71
CA VAL A 181 20.53 16.94 18.40
C VAL A 181 20.29 18.16 17.54
N ILE A 182 20.66 18.14 16.26
CA ILE A 182 20.40 19.27 15.35
C ILE A 182 18.90 19.55 15.23
N ARG A 183 18.06 18.51 15.08
CA ARG A 183 16.65 18.70 14.69
C ARG A 183 15.68 18.95 15.83
N ARG A 184 15.72 18.19 16.95
CA ARG A 184 14.60 18.23 17.92
C ARG A 184 14.94 17.90 19.38
N THR A 185 16.01 17.17 19.67
CA THR A 185 16.20 16.58 21.02
C THR A 185 17.51 17.00 21.65
N TRP A 186 17.43 17.70 22.78
CA TRP A 186 18.57 18.05 23.64
C TRP A 186 18.62 17.14 24.88
N CYS A 187 19.16 17.63 26.00
CA CYS A 187 19.26 16.91 27.27
C CYS A 187 17.88 16.43 27.76
N ARG A 188 17.64 15.12 27.65
CA ARG A 188 16.42 14.49 28.19
C ARG A 188 16.28 14.68 29.68
N ARG A 189 17.37 14.67 30.46
CA ARG A 189 17.28 14.90 31.91
C ARG A 189 16.85 16.33 32.27
N CYS A 190 17.24 17.34 31.48
CA CYS A 190 16.73 18.70 31.66
C CYS A 190 15.29 18.83 31.19
N ALA A 191 14.94 18.21 30.06
CA ALA A 191 13.58 18.18 29.57
C ALA A 191 12.65 17.46 30.56
N ASP A 192 13.08 16.33 31.11
CA ASP A 192 12.37 15.52 32.10
C ASP A 192 12.35 16.19 33.47
N ALA A 193 13.35 17.00 33.84
CA ALA A 193 13.32 17.81 35.06
C ALA A 193 12.40 19.03 34.95
N GLU A 194 12.32 19.68 33.79
CA GLU A 194 11.34 20.76 33.52
C GLU A 194 9.92 20.23 33.32
N VAL A 195 9.77 18.99 32.84
CA VAL A 195 8.49 18.25 32.76
C VAL A 195 8.13 17.62 34.11
N GLY A 196 9.13 17.28 34.94
CA GLY A 196 8.95 16.69 36.27
C GLY A 196 8.33 17.63 37.30
N LEU A 197 8.46 18.94 37.10
CA LEU A 197 7.73 19.98 37.84
C LEU A 197 6.36 20.34 37.23
N ARG A 198 5.97 19.73 36.11
CA ARG A 198 4.66 19.91 35.46
C ARG A 198 4.00 18.57 35.17
N ALA A 199 3.50 17.94 36.24
CA ALA A 199 2.34 17.02 36.27
C ALA A 199 1.76 16.61 34.89
N ALA A 200 2.44 15.69 34.21
CA ALA A 200 2.26 15.33 32.79
C ALA A 200 1.00 14.49 32.45
N LYS A 201 -0.03 14.49 33.31
CA LYS A 201 -1.33 13.86 33.01
C LYS A 201 -2.49 14.85 32.93
N ALA A 202 -2.38 16.03 33.58
CA ALA A 202 -3.46 17.02 33.58
C ALA A 202 -3.35 18.03 32.42
N LEU A 203 -2.13 18.44 32.04
CA LEU A 203 -1.93 19.48 31.01
C LEU A 203 -2.17 18.95 29.58
N THR A 204 -1.81 17.70 29.29
CA THR A 204 -2.07 17.07 27.98
C THR A 204 -3.56 16.83 27.76
N CYS A 205 -4.32 16.52 28.82
CA CYS A 205 -5.78 16.41 28.78
C CYS A 205 -6.44 17.78 28.58
N ARG A 206 -5.96 18.83 29.26
CA ARG A 206 -6.50 20.18 29.11
C ARG A 206 -6.18 20.80 27.74
N TYR A 207 -4.92 20.76 27.32
CA TYR A 207 -4.46 21.31 26.05
C TYR A 207 -4.97 20.51 24.83
N GLY A 208 -5.05 19.18 24.94
CA GLY A 208 -5.63 18.34 23.89
C GLY A 208 -7.13 18.59 23.69
N LEU A 209 -7.86 18.84 24.77
CA LEU A 209 -9.28 19.18 24.73
C LEU A 209 -9.52 20.60 24.24
N GLU A 210 -8.75 21.59 24.72
CA GLU A 210 -8.80 22.96 24.23
C GLU A 210 -8.55 23.03 22.73
N ARG A 211 -7.57 22.26 22.21
CA ARG A 211 -7.34 22.16 20.76
C ARG A 211 -8.50 21.54 19.99
N LEU A 212 -9.27 20.63 20.58
CA LEU A 212 -10.49 20.09 19.97
C LEU A 212 -11.63 21.10 20.00
N HIS A 213 -11.79 21.84 21.10
CA HIS A 213 -12.74 22.96 21.18
C HIS A 213 -12.39 24.06 20.18
N ASP A 214 -11.12 24.40 20.02
CA ASP A 214 -10.65 25.41 19.04
C ASP A 214 -10.90 24.97 17.61
N ALA A 215 -10.58 23.71 17.28
CA ALA A 215 -10.87 23.15 15.97
C ALA A 215 -12.37 23.14 15.70
N ALA A 216 -13.18 22.82 16.73
CA ALA A 216 -14.63 22.87 16.61
C ALA A 216 -15.15 24.28 16.35
N ARG A 217 -14.69 25.27 17.13
CA ARG A 217 -15.05 26.68 16.96
C ARG A 217 -14.69 27.21 15.58
N LYS A 218 -13.49 26.86 15.06
CA LYS A 218 -13.05 27.25 13.72
C LYS A 218 -13.97 26.75 12.60
N HIS A 219 -14.60 25.59 12.80
CA HIS A 219 -15.56 25.02 11.85
C HIS A 219 -17.03 25.37 12.19
N GLY A 220 -17.26 26.36 13.07
CA GLY A 220 -18.60 26.79 13.47
C GLY A 220 -19.39 25.69 14.19
N GLY A 221 -18.74 24.90 15.04
CA GLY A 221 -19.40 23.89 15.87
C GLY A 221 -18.77 23.75 17.25
N GLU A 222 -19.26 22.77 18.02
CA GLU A 222 -18.86 22.50 19.40
C GLU A 222 -18.32 21.06 19.51
N CYS A 223 -17.28 20.87 20.33
CA CYS A 223 -16.92 19.52 20.78
C CYS A 223 -17.72 19.23 22.05
N LEU A 224 -18.48 18.12 22.07
CA LEU A 224 -19.32 17.70 23.18
C LEU A 224 -18.57 16.84 24.20
N SER A 225 -17.33 16.45 23.89
CA SER A 225 -16.50 15.67 24.81
C SER A 225 -15.83 16.58 25.83
N SER A 226 -15.89 16.19 27.10
CA SER A 226 -15.30 16.93 28.22
C SER A 226 -13.95 16.39 28.68
N GLU A 227 -13.49 15.28 28.11
CA GLU A 227 -12.21 14.65 28.46
C GLU A 227 -11.41 14.29 27.21
N TYR A 228 -10.13 14.64 27.21
CA TYR A 228 -9.19 14.25 26.17
C TYR A 228 -8.35 13.06 26.62
N THR A 229 -8.46 11.94 25.91
CA THR A 229 -7.66 10.74 26.18
C THR A 229 -6.41 10.66 25.31
N ASN A 230 -6.55 10.61 23.97
CA ASN A 230 -5.45 10.63 23.01
C ASN A 230 -5.94 10.90 21.57
N GLN A 231 -5.01 11.18 20.65
CA GLN A 231 -5.33 11.55 19.27
C GLN A 231 -6.06 10.49 18.42
N ARG A 232 -6.06 9.22 18.84
CA ARG A 232 -6.73 8.11 18.16
C ARG A 232 -8.09 7.77 18.77
N ALA A 233 -8.41 8.34 19.93
CA ALA A 233 -9.71 8.15 20.56
C ALA A 233 -10.81 8.89 19.78
N LYS A 234 -12.05 8.44 19.98
CA LYS A 234 -13.23 9.01 19.34
C LYS A 234 -13.85 10.06 20.27
N TYR A 235 -14.23 11.18 19.70
CA TYR A 235 -14.81 12.35 20.37
C TYR A 235 -16.12 12.73 19.69
N GLN A 236 -17.03 13.29 20.47
CA GLN A 236 -18.35 13.74 20.04
C GLN A 236 -18.28 15.21 19.61
N PHE A 237 -18.86 15.55 18.46
CA PHE A 237 -18.91 16.91 17.92
C PHE A 237 -20.33 17.25 17.48
N ARG A 238 -20.67 18.54 17.53
CA ARG A 238 -21.90 19.12 17.02
C ARG A 238 -21.57 20.29 16.09
N CYS A 239 -22.16 20.36 14.91
CA CYS A 239 -21.99 21.51 14.01
C CYS A 239 -23.04 22.60 14.26
N ALA A 240 -22.88 23.80 13.70
CA ALA A 240 -23.89 24.87 13.73
C ALA A 240 -25.30 24.41 13.31
N ALA A 241 -25.40 23.50 12.33
CA ALA A 241 -26.70 22.95 11.89
C ALA A 241 -27.29 21.87 12.84
N GLY A 242 -26.72 21.68 14.03
CA GLY A 242 -27.24 20.77 15.06
C GLY A 242 -26.91 19.28 14.86
N HIS A 243 -26.18 18.88 13.82
CA HIS A 243 -25.79 17.48 13.63
C HIS A 243 -24.76 17.05 14.65
N GLU A 244 -25.01 15.95 15.35
CA GLU A 244 -24.08 15.31 16.28
C GLU A 244 -23.42 14.08 15.64
N TRP A 245 -22.10 13.95 15.74
CA TRP A 245 -21.36 12.77 15.24
C TRP A 245 -20.12 12.46 16.08
N THR A 246 -19.57 11.26 15.88
CA THR A 246 -18.33 10.82 16.53
C THR A 246 -17.18 10.74 15.53
N GLN A 247 -16.00 11.26 15.90
CA GLN A 247 -14.82 11.26 15.05
C GLN A 247 -13.52 11.27 15.86
N THR A 248 -12.41 10.82 15.26
CA THR A 248 -11.10 10.86 15.93
C THR A 248 -10.50 12.26 15.94
N ALA A 249 -9.75 12.60 16.99
CA ALA A 249 -9.09 13.92 17.11
C ALA A 249 -8.11 14.20 15.96
N ASN A 250 -7.36 13.18 15.52
CA ASN A 250 -6.44 13.33 14.39
C ASN A 250 -7.18 13.67 13.08
N ALA A 251 -8.35 13.07 12.82
CA ALA A 251 -9.13 13.37 11.61
C ALA A 251 -9.70 14.80 11.61
N ILE A 252 -10.14 15.30 12.77
CA ILE A 252 -10.58 16.71 12.92
C ILE A 252 -9.43 17.68 12.62
N TRP A 253 -8.24 17.42 13.16
CA TRP A 253 -7.07 18.27 12.90
C TRP A 253 -6.59 18.22 11.44
N GLN A 254 -6.87 17.13 10.72
CA GLN A 254 -6.60 17.00 9.29
C GLN A 254 -7.68 17.65 8.41
N GLY A 255 -8.69 18.30 8.99
CA GLY A 255 -9.69 19.09 8.27
C GLY A 255 -11.01 18.37 7.97
N SER A 256 -11.23 17.16 8.51
CA SER A 256 -12.53 16.48 8.38
C SER A 256 -13.50 16.99 9.45
N TRP A 257 -14.65 17.55 9.06
CA TRP A 257 -15.65 18.11 10.01
C TRP A 257 -16.98 17.35 10.00
N CYS A 258 -18.07 17.97 9.56
CA CYS A 258 -19.40 17.38 9.53
C CYS A 258 -19.73 16.82 8.14
N ALA A 259 -19.81 15.50 8.03
CA ALA A 259 -20.17 14.85 6.77
C ALA A 259 -21.59 15.20 6.31
N ARG A 260 -22.54 15.40 7.25
CA ARG A 260 -23.91 15.82 6.92
C ARG A 260 -23.94 17.23 6.38
N CYS A 261 -23.28 18.20 7.02
CA CYS A 261 -23.21 19.57 6.48
C CYS A 261 -22.44 19.64 5.16
N ALA A 262 -21.36 18.88 5.00
CA ALA A 262 -20.66 18.78 3.73
C ALA A 262 -21.57 18.22 2.62
N HIS A 263 -22.45 17.26 2.96
CA HIS A 263 -23.45 16.71 2.06
C HIS A 263 -24.60 17.69 1.75
N PHE A 264 -25.07 18.47 2.74
CA PHE A 264 -26.09 19.50 2.55
C PHE A 264 -25.56 20.72 1.77
N ALA A 265 -24.31 21.14 2.00
CA ALA A 265 -23.67 22.22 1.26
C ALA A 265 -23.42 21.86 -0.22
N GLN A 266 -23.39 20.57 -0.56
CA GLN A 266 -23.35 20.08 -1.95
C GLN A 266 -24.74 20.00 -2.61
N ARG A 267 -25.83 20.30 -1.89
CA ARG A 267 -27.18 20.36 -2.47
C ARG A 267 -27.40 21.75 -3.07
N THR A 268 -27.65 21.79 -4.37
CA THR A 268 -28.31 22.94 -5.00
C THR A 268 -29.73 23.09 -4.44
N PRO A 269 -30.11 24.28 -3.93
CA PRO A 269 -31.47 24.59 -3.50
C PRO A 269 -32.47 24.31 -4.62
N ILE A 270 -33.71 23.91 -4.26
CA ILE A 270 -34.72 23.57 -5.27
C ILE A 270 -35.19 24.80 -6.03
N GLU A 271 -35.11 25.96 -5.39
CA GLU A 271 -35.39 27.29 -5.95
C GLU A 271 -34.42 27.59 -7.10
N THR A 272 -33.12 27.38 -6.89
CA THR A 272 -32.11 27.50 -7.96
C THR A 272 -32.34 26.51 -9.10
N LEU A 273 -32.86 25.32 -8.80
CA LEU A 273 -33.21 24.33 -9.82
C LEU A 273 -34.49 24.71 -10.60
N GLN A 274 -35.44 25.38 -9.94
CA GLN A 274 -36.64 25.95 -10.58
C GLN A 274 -36.27 27.12 -11.49
N GLU A 275 -35.38 28.02 -11.07
CA GLU A 275 -34.83 29.10 -11.90
C GLU A 275 -34.13 28.55 -13.16
N ILE A 276 -33.32 27.50 -13.01
CA ILE A 276 -32.67 26.82 -14.15
C ILE A 276 -33.72 26.19 -15.09
N ALA A 277 -34.84 25.71 -14.56
CA ALA A 277 -35.92 25.18 -15.37
C ALA A 277 -36.65 26.26 -16.16
N GLU A 278 -36.95 27.38 -15.52
CA GLU A 278 -37.59 28.55 -16.13
C GLU A 278 -36.69 29.16 -17.20
N ALA A 279 -35.39 29.30 -16.93
CA ALA A 279 -34.41 29.79 -17.89
C ALA A 279 -34.31 28.92 -19.16
N ARG A 280 -34.67 27.64 -19.08
CA ARG A 280 -34.74 26.69 -20.20
C ARG A 280 -36.15 26.49 -20.75
N GLY A 281 -37.07 27.39 -20.39
CA GLY A 281 -38.46 27.39 -20.86
C GLY A 281 -39.28 26.21 -20.33
N GLY A 282 -38.89 25.58 -19.23
CA GLY A 282 -39.63 24.50 -18.57
C GLY A 282 -39.94 24.80 -17.10
N LYS A 283 -40.44 23.80 -16.37
CA LYS A 283 -40.81 23.87 -14.96
C LYS A 283 -40.30 22.65 -14.21
N CYS A 284 -39.77 22.85 -13.00
CA CYS A 284 -39.55 21.73 -12.07
C CYS A 284 -40.85 21.52 -11.28
N LEU A 285 -41.46 20.33 -11.42
CA LEU A 285 -42.74 20.00 -10.76
C LEU A 285 -42.54 19.44 -9.34
N SER A 286 -41.31 19.04 -8.99
CA SER A 286 -40.98 18.65 -7.62
C SER A 286 -40.91 19.88 -6.72
N SER A 287 -41.58 19.79 -5.57
CA SER A 287 -41.64 20.87 -4.57
C SER A 287 -40.59 20.74 -3.46
N GLN A 288 -39.99 19.55 -3.26
CA GLN A 288 -38.96 19.30 -2.25
C GLN A 288 -37.92 18.26 -2.71
N ARG A 289 -36.72 18.27 -2.09
CA ARG A 289 -35.61 17.34 -2.35
C ARG A 289 -35.07 16.74 -1.05
N ASP A 290 -35.13 15.42 -0.92
CA ASP A 290 -34.66 14.71 0.28
C ASP A 290 -33.18 14.31 0.20
N ASP A 291 -32.64 13.97 -0.99
CA ASP A 291 -31.23 13.59 -1.23
C ASP A 291 -30.62 14.18 -2.53
N VAL A 292 -29.27 14.22 -2.61
CA VAL A 292 -28.51 14.63 -3.79
C VAL A 292 -28.78 13.69 -4.98
N LYS A 293 -29.04 12.41 -4.71
CA LYS A 293 -29.24 11.37 -5.73
C LYS A 293 -30.66 11.24 -6.25
N ASP A 294 -31.63 11.90 -5.61
CA ASP A 294 -33.04 11.76 -5.97
C ASP A 294 -33.33 12.32 -7.36
N LYS A 295 -34.23 11.64 -8.07
CA LYS A 295 -34.73 12.07 -9.36
C LYS A 295 -35.86 13.07 -9.13
N LEU A 296 -35.71 14.30 -9.60
CA LEU A 296 -36.78 15.28 -9.61
C LEU A 296 -37.63 15.13 -10.88
N THR A 297 -38.88 15.55 -10.80
CA THR A 297 -39.82 15.56 -11.92
C THR A 297 -39.78 16.93 -12.60
N TRP A 298 -39.49 16.94 -13.89
CA TRP A 298 -39.32 18.12 -14.71
C TRP A 298 -40.34 18.13 -15.85
N GLN A 299 -40.72 19.32 -16.28
CA GLN A 299 -41.56 19.57 -17.45
C GLN A 299 -40.85 20.55 -18.38
N CYS A 300 -40.77 20.28 -19.68
CA CYS A 300 -40.16 21.21 -20.64
C CYS A 300 -41.23 22.14 -21.23
N GLY A 301 -40.82 23.18 -21.97
CA GLY A 301 -41.74 24.09 -22.65
C GLY A 301 -42.69 23.43 -23.66
N MET A 302 -42.31 22.27 -24.21
CA MET A 302 -43.19 21.45 -25.06
C MET A 302 -44.15 20.54 -24.25
N GLY A 303 -44.21 20.69 -22.93
CA GLY A 303 -45.12 19.94 -22.05
C GLY A 303 -44.69 18.53 -21.63
N HIS A 304 -43.55 18.00 -22.13
CA HIS A 304 -43.07 16.67 -21.74
C HIS A 304 -42.64 16.63 -20.27
N VAL A 305 -43.13 15.63 -19.54
CA VAL A 305 -42.76 15.38 -18.14
C VAL A 305 -41.78 14.20 -18.06
N TRP A 306 -40.68 14.36 -17.31
CA TRP A 306 -39.70 13.28 -17.08
C TRP A 306 -39.03 13.37 -15.71
N GLN A 307 -38.43 12.26 -15.27
CA GLN A 307 -37.66 12.19 -14.03
C GLN A 307 -36.16 12.17 -14.30
N ALA A 308 -35.41 13.10 -13.69
CA ALA A 308 -33.96 13.18 -13.86
C ALA A 308 -33.26 13.68 -12.59
N ASN A 309 -32.02 13.24 -12.40
CA ASN A 309 -31.18 13.77 -11.33
C ASN A 309 -30.82 15.24 -11.63
N PRO A 310 -30.93 16.16 -10.67
CA PRO A 310 -30.56 17.57 -10.82
C PRO A 310 -29.17 17.80 -11.43
N ASN A 311 -28.19 16.97 -11.10
CA ASN A 311 -26.83 17.10 -11.61
C ASN A 311 -26.74 16.89 -13.13
N ASN A 312 -27.58 16.01 -13.70
CA ASN A 312 -27.62 15.80 -15.15
C ASN A 312 -28.23 17.01 -15.86
N VAL A 313 -29.24 17.61 -15.22
CA VAL A 313 -29.93 18.80 -15.70
C VAL A 313 -29.00 20.02 -15.68
N THR A 314 -28.30 20.26 -14.56
CA THR A 314 -27.31 21.34 -14.47
C THR A 314 -26.12 21.14 -15.42
N SER A 315 -25.69 19.88 -15.65
CA SER A 315 -24.60 19.53 -16.58
C SER A 315 -24.98 19.61 -18.07
N GLY A 316 -26.19 20.05 -18.41
CA GLY A 316 -26.59 20.34 -19.80
C GLY A 316 -27.49 19.30 -20.47
N GLN A 317 -27.91 18.23 -19.78
CA GLN A 317 -28.89 17.28 -20.32
C GLN A 317 -30.31 17.65 -19.88
N TRP A 318 -31.12 18.17 -20.82
CA TRP A 318 -32.47 18.68 -20.53
C TRP A 318 -33.57 17.62 -20.72
N CYS A 319 -34.48 17.82 -21.68
CA CYS A 319 -35.59 16.91 -21.94
C CYS A 319 -35.18 15.82 -22.96
N PRO A 320 -35.24 14.53 -22.61
CA PRO A 320 -34.87 13.45 -23.52
C PRO A 320 -35.81 13.37 -24.73
N ARG A 321 -37.10 13.70 -24.57
CA ARG A 321 -38.07 13.70 -25.69
C ARG A 321 -37.83 14.86 -26.65
N CYS A 322 -37.59 16.07 -26.15
CA CYS A 322 -37.20 17.20 -27.00
C CYS A 322 -35.85 16.97 -27.67
N ALA A 323 -34.87 16.42 -26.95
CA ALA A 323 -33.57 16.08 -27.53
C ALA A 323 -33.66 14.99 -28.62
N ILE A 324 -34.63 14.07 -28.52
CA ILE A 324 -34.94 13.09 -29.58
C ILE A 324 -35.65 13.77 -30.75
N LEU A 325 -36.57 14.72 -30.50
CA LEU A 325 -37.28 15.45 -31.54
C LEU A 325 -36.37 16.41 -32.31
N GLU A 326 -35.48 17.15 -31.65
CA GLU A 326 -34.47 18.01 -32.29
C GLU A 326 -33.50 17.18 -33.13
N ARG A 327 -32.96 16.08 -32.58
CA ARG A 327 -32.13 15.11 -33.34
C ARG A 327 -32.92 14.42 -34.45
N GLY A 328 -34.23 14.27 -34.27
CA GLY A 328 -35.17 13.69 -35.21
C GLY A 328 -35.49 14.61 -36.38
N GLN A 329 -35.56 15.92 -36.15
CA GLN A 329 -35.73 16.95 -37.19
C GLN A 329 -34.44 17.16 -37.99
N ASP A 330 -33.28 17.19 -37.33
CA ASP A 330 -31.95 17.20 -37.97
C ASP A 330 -31.70 15.94 -38.81
N ASN A 331 -32.18 14.78 -38.32
CA ASN A 331 -32.12 13.53 -39.06
C ASN A 331 -33.19 13.47 -40.16
N ALA A 332 -34.43 13.91 -39.95
CA ALA A 332 -35.49 13.87 -40.95
C ALA A 332 -35.19 14.81 -42.13
N GLN A 333 -34.61 16.00 -41.90
CA GLN A 333 -34.13 16.88 -42.97
C GLN A 333 -32.93 16.26 -43.72
N ARG A 334 -32.03 15.54 -43.04
CA ARG A 334 -30.92 14.78 -43.65
C ARG A 334 -31.37 13.54 -44.42
N TYR A 335 -32.38 12.81 -43.93
CA TYR A 335 -32.89 11.59 -44.55
C TYR A 335 -33.94 11.87 -45.61
N ALA A 336 -34.69 12.99 -45.57
CA ALA A 336 -35.57 13.42 -46.65
C ALA A 336 -34.77 13.87 -47.89
N SER A 337 -33.65 14.58 -47.69
CA SER A 337 -32.72 14.95 -48.76
C SER A 337 -31.87 13.77 -49.30
N ALA A 338 -31.67 12.72 -48.50
CA ALA A 338 -31.04 11.46 -48.94
C ALA A 338 -32.03 10.49 -49.61
N ARG A 339 -33.29 10.44 -49.16
CA ARG A 339 -34.34 9.56 -49.70
C ARG A 339 -34.87 10.04 -51.05
N ALA A 340 -34.81 11.35 -51.33
CA ALA A 340 -35.04 11.91 -52.67
C ALA A 340 -33.90 11.62 -53.68
N ARG A 341 -32.74 11.15 -53.21
CA ARG A 341 -31.59 10.72 -54.05
C ARG A 341 -31.42 9.20 -54.15
N ALA A 342 -32.27 8.43 -53.47
CA ALA A 342 -32.18 6.98 -53.37
C ALA A 342 -33.37 6.32 -54.07
N SER A 343 -33.47 6.54 -55.38
CA SER A 343 -34.15 5.62 -56.28
C SER A 343 -33.11 5.01 -57.22
N ALA A 344 -32.95 3.69 -57.14
CA ALA A 344 -32.24 2.81 -58.06
C ALA A 344 -30.74 3.10 -58.29
N ASP A 345 -29.87 2.33 -57.63
CA ASP A 345 -28.96 1.45 -58.39
C ASP A 345 -28.23 0.45 -57.47
N SER A 346 -28.11 -0.80 -57.89
CA SER A 346 -27.30 -1.87 -57.27
C SER A 346 -25.78 -1.63 -57.40
N SER A 347 -25.38 -0.39 -57.66
CA SER A 347 -24.07 0.00 -58.18
C SER A 347 -23.38 1.06 -57.32
N HIS A 348 -23.75 1.20 -56.03
CA HIS A 348 -23.15 2.22 -55.17
C HIS A 348 -21.69 1.84 -54.81
N PRO A 349 -20.69 2.68 -55.12
CA PRO A 349 -19.26 2.33 -55.02
C PRO A 349 -18.81 1.95 -53.61
N HIS A 350 -19.49 2.46 -52.57
CA HIS A 350 -19.21 2.07 -51.19
C HIS A 350 -19.70 0.66 -50.83
N LEU A 351 -20.79 0.13 -51.41
CA LEU A 351 -21.21 -1.26 -51.17
C LEU A 351 -20.26 -2.23 -51.87
N ARG A 352 -19.82 -1.91 -53.08
CA ARG A 352 -18.81 -2.69 -53.79
C ARG A 352 -17.51 -2.75 -53.00
N ARG A 353 -17.05 -1.61 -52.48
CA ARG A 353 -15.88 -1.55 -51.58
C ARG A 353 -16.08 -2.36 -50.30
N LEU A 354 -17.29 -2.38 -49.73
CA LEU A 354 -17.60 -3.22 -48.57
C LEU A 354 -17.52 -4.71 -48.90
N GLN A 355 -18.06 -5.11 -50.06
CA GLN A 355 -18.05 -6.48 -50.55
C GLN A 355 -16.63 -6.96 -50.87
N GLU A 356 -15.80 -6.12 -51.49
CA GLU A 356 -14.39 -6.40 -51.78
C GLU A 356 -13.58 -6.57 -50.49
N ILE A 357 -13.71 -5.66 -49.51
CA ILE A 357 -13.03 -5.79 -48.22
C ILE A 357 -13.55 -7.00 -47.43
N ALA A 358 -14.85 -7.30 -47.49
CA ALA A 358 -15.40 -8.51 -46.88
C ALA A 358 -14.80 -9.77 -47.53
N ALA A 359 -14.67 -9.81 -48.86
CA ALA A 359 -14.08 -10.93 -49.59
C ALA A 359 -12.58 -11.11 -49.27
N GLU A 360 -11.81 -10.02 -49.14
CA GLU A 360 -10.42 -10.06 -48.66
C GLU A 360 -10.30 -10.65 -47.25
N LEU A 361 -11.33 -10.48 -46.41
CA LEU A 361 -11.42 -11.07 -45.07
C LEU A 361 -12.02 -12.50 -45.07
N GLY A 362 -12.33 -13.06 -46.25
CA GLY A 362 -12.93 -14.38 -46.41
C GLY A 362 -14.42 -14.43 -46.03
N TRP A 363 -15.12 -13.29 -46.11
CA TRP A 363 -16.54 -13.14 -45.82
C TRP A 363 -17.35 -12.74 -47.06
N ARG A 364 -18.58 -13.21 -47.16
CA ARG A 364 -19.56 -12.83 -48.17
C ARG A 364 -20.56 -11.86 -47.56
N CYS A 365 -20.65 -10.63 -48.09
CA CYS A 365 -21.72 -9.70 -47.70
C CYS A 365 -23.04 -10.16 -48.33
N VAL A 366 -24.05 -10.41 -47.51
CA VAL A 366 -25.38 -10.88 -47.92
C VAL A 366 -26.31 -9.70 -48.25
N SER A 367 -26.05 -8.53 -47.68
CA SER A 367 -26.85 -7.33 -47.90
C SER A 367 -26.66 -6.75 -49.31
N GLN A 368 -27.77 -6.47 -50.01
CA GLN A 368 -27.78 -6.09 -51.42
C GLN A 368 -27.90 -4.58 -51.69
N GLY A 369 -28.00 -3.73 -50.65
CA GLY A 369 -28.19 -2.28 -50.81
C GLY A 369 -27.33 -1.44 -49.86
N TRP A 370 -26.84 -0.28 -50.33
CA TRP A 370 -26.09 0.66 -49.51
C TRP A 370 -27.01 1.65 -48.80
N VAL A 371 -27.08 1.56 -47.46
CA VAL A 371 -27.84 2.51 -46.64
C VAL A 371 -26.93 3.56 -45.98
N GLY A 372 -25.69 3.21 -45.62
CA GLY A 372 -24.70 4.15 -45.08
C GLY A 372 -23.62 3.51 -44.21
N GLU A 373 -22.50 4.22 -44.01
CA GLU A 373 -21.30 3.67 -43.33
C GLU A 373 -21.52 3.29 -41.85
N LYS A 374 -22.50 3.90 -41.18
CA LYS A 374 -22.81 3.63 -39.77
C LYS A 374 -23.89 2.54 -39.58
N THR A 375 -24.40 1.98 -40.67
CA THR A 375 -25.43 0.94 -40.65
C THR A 375 -24.82 -0.46 -40.52
N GLN A 376 -25.58 -1.40 -39.95
CA GLN A 376 -25.20 -2.80 -39.85
C GLN A 376 -25.57 -3.56 -41.12
N TYR A 377 -24.67 -4.43 -41.57
CA TYR A 377 -24.80 -5.27 -42.74
C TYR A 377 -24.58 -6.73 -42.33
N ASP A 378 -25.24 -7.64 -43.04
CA ASP A 378 -25.15 -9.08 -42.83
C ASP A 378 -24.00 -9.64 -43.68
N PHE A 379 -23.13 -10.42 -43.05
CA PHE A 379 -22.02 -11.11 -43.66
C PHE A 379 -22.08 -12.60 -43.32
N GLU A 380 -21.46 -13.42 -44.15
CA GLU A 380 -21.33 -14.85 -43.97
C GLU A 380 -19.86 -15.23 -44.08
N CYS A 381 -19.32 -15.95 -43.10
CA CYS A 381 -17.91 -16.36 -43.14
C CYS A 381 -17.71 -17.58 -44.05
N ALA A 382 -16.45 -17.90 -44.40
CA ALA A 382 -16.11 -19.09 -45.20
C ALA A 382 -16.59 -20.44 -44.63
N LYS A 383 -16.91 -20.51 -43.32
CA LYS A 383 -17.50 -21.70 -42.68
C LYS A 383 -19.05 -21.68 -42.64
N GLY A 384 -19.70 -20.67 -43.23
CA GLY A 384 -21.16 -20.55 -43.30
C GLY A 384 -21.83 -19.84 -42.11
N HIS A 385 -21.07 -19.32 -41.14
CA HIS A 385 -21.63 -18.58 -39.99
C HIS A 385 -22.07 -17.17 -40.39
N ARG A 386 -23.29 -16.77 -39.98
CA ARG A 386 -23.85 -15.43 -40.26
C ARG A 386 -23.49 -14.43 -39.17
N LEU A 387 -22.97 -13.26 -39.55
CA LEU A 387 -22.51 -12.22 -38.62
C LEU A 387 -22.95 -10.81 -39.06
N LYS A 388 -23.34 -9.98 -38.09
CA LYS A 388 -23.79 -8.59 -38.30
C LYS A 388 -22.71 -7.60 -37.90
N ARG A 389 -22.30 -6.70 -38.79
CA ARG A 389 -21.27 -5.67 -38.51
C ARG A 389 -21.56 -4.33 -39.18
N HIS A 390 -21.08 -3.25 -38.57
CA HIS A 390 -21.18 -1.92 -39.17
C HIS A 390 -20.19 -1.77 -40.34
N ALA A 391 -20.62 -1.18 -41.46
CA ALA A 391 -19.78 -1.02 -42.64
C ALA A 391 -18.49 -0.23 -42.36
N SER A 392 -18.56 0.83 -41.55
CA SER A 392 -17.40 1.64 -41.16
C SER A 392 -16.33 0.86 -40.39
N HIS A 393 -16.71 -0.13 -39.59
CA HIS A 393 -15.75 -0.97 -38.85
C HIS A 393 -15.04 -1.96 -39.77
N VAL A 394 -15.75 -2.49 -40.76
CA VAL A 394 -15.17 -3.39 -41.78
C VAL A 394 -14.25 -2.61 -42.71
N MET A 395 -14.65 -1.41 -43.14
CA MET A 395 -13.88 -0.58 -44.08
C MET A 395 -12.65 0.14 -43.48
N ARG A 396 -12.70 0.56 -42.21
CA ARG A 396 -11.63 1.38 -41.60
C ARG A 396 -10.43 0.58 -41.07
N GLY A 397 -10.43 -0.75 -41.22
CA GLY A 397 -9.28 -1.60 -40.90
C GLY A 397 -8.67 -1.28 -39.53
N THR A 398 -9.41 -1.52 -38.44
CA THR A 398 -8.83 -1.39 -37.10
C THR A 398 -7.71 -2.42 -36.91
N LYS A 399 -6.73 -2.13 -36.03
CA LYS A 399 -5.52 -2.95 -35.77
C LYS A 399 -5.79 -4.43 -35.44
N SER A 400 -7.04 -4.80 -35.15
CA SER A 400 -7.47 -6.19 -35.00
C SER A 400 -8.47 -6.52 -36.11
N VAL A 401 -8.04 -7.34 -37.07
CA VAL A 401 -8.93 -7.90 -38.10
C VAL A 401 -10.15 -8.53 -37.39
N PRO A 402 -11.39 -8.06 -37.66
CA PRO A 402 -12.55 -8.63 -37.01
C PRO A 402 -12.68 -10.07 -37.52
N ARG A 403 -12.71 -11.04 -36.60
CA ARG A 403 -12.92 -12.46 -36.93
C ARG A 403 -14.35 -12.86 -36.61
N CYS A 404 -14.80 -13.95 -37.21
CA CYS A 404 -16.08 -14.57 -36.86
C CYS A 404 -15.97 -15.12 -35.42
N GLU A 405 -16.89 -14.73 -34.54
CA GLU A 405 -16.90 -15.11 -33.12
C GLU A 405 -17.10 -16.63 -32.96
N GLU A 406 -17.93 -17.23 -33.80
CA GLU A 406 -18.17 -18.68 -33.84
C GLU A 406 -16.93 -19.44 -34.33
N CYS A 407 -16.26 -18.97 -35.39
CA CYS A 407 -15.01 -19.58 -35.84
C CYS A 407 -13.90 -19.46 -34.79
N GLN A 408 -13.85 -18.35 -34.04
CA GLN A 408 -12.93 -18.19 -32.92
C GLN A 408 -13.25 -19.17 -31.79
N ALA A 409 -14.52 -19.40 -31.48
CA ALA A 409 -14.94 -20.39 -30.49
C ALA A 409 -14.52 -21.82 -30.90
N ASP A 410 -14.70 -22.18 -32.18
CA ASP A 410 -14.26 -23.47 -32.72
C ASP A 410 -12.73 -23.65 -32.66
N GLU A 411 -11.96 -22.63 -33.06
CA GLU A 411 -10.49 -22.65 -32.98
C GLU A 411 -10.01 -22.79 -31.53
N ILE A 412 -10.67 -22.07 -30.60
CA ILE A 412 -10.37 -22.15 -29.17
C ILE A 412 -10.67 -23.57 -28.65
N ARG A 413 -11.81 -24.15 -29.03
CA ARG A 413 -12.19 -25.51 -28.66
C ARG A 413 -11.17 -26.54 -29.16
N ALA A 414 -10.82 -26.50 -30.44
CA ALA A 414 -9.86 -27.42 -31.04
C ALA A 414 -8.50 -27.34 -30.33
N ARG A 415 -7.93 -26.13 -30.20
CA ARG A 415 -6.64 -25.93 -29.53
C ARG A 415 -6.65 -26.36 -28.07
N TRP A 416 -7.77 -26.16 -27.37
CA TRP A 416 -7.89 -26.57 -25.98
C TRP A 416 -7.93 -28.09 -25.85
N LEU A 417 -8.68 -28.79 -26.70
CA LEU A 417 -8.71 -30.25 -26.75
C LEU A 417 -7.36 -30.85 -27.16
N ASP A 418 -6.65 -30.22 -28.10
CA ASP A 418 -5.29 -30.61 -28.48
C ASP A 418 -4.32 -30.46 -27.30
N THR A 419 -4.43 -29.37 -26.52
CA THR A 419 -3.61 -29.14 -25.33
C THR A 419 -3.85 -30.22 -24.27
N VAL A 420 -5.10 -30.65 -24.10
CA VAL A 420 -5.47 -31.72 -23.18
C VAL A 420 -4.89 -33.07 -23.65
N HIS A 421 -5.03 -33.39 -24.94
CA HIS A 421 -4.46 -34.62 -25.54
C HIS A 421 -2.93 -34.65 -25.50
N ALA A 422 -2.26 -33.56 -25.88
CA ALA A 422 -0.81 -33.47 -25.90
C ALA A 422 -0.17 -33.69 -24.52
N ARG A 423 -0.92 -33.42 -23.44
CA ARG A 423 -0.49 -33.65 -22.05
C ARG A 423 -0.97 -35.00 -21.48
N GLY A 424 -1.47 -35.88 -22.36
CA GLY A 424 -1.97 -37.21 -21.99
C GLY A 424 -3.20 -37.17 -21.10
N GLY A 425 -4.01 -36.11 -21.20
CA GLY A 425 -5.25 -35.96 -20.44
C GLY A 425 -6.49 -36.37 -21.22
N VAL A 426 -7.53 -36.79 -20.50
CA VAL A 426 -8.86 -37.10 -21.04
C VAL A 426 -9.89 -36.18 -20.39
N LEU A 427 -10.75 -35.57 -21.22
CA LEU A 427 -11.91 -34.80 -20.77
C LEU A 427 -13.09 -35.73 -20.50
N LEU A 428 -13.67 -35.67 -19.30
CA LEU A 428 -14.79 -36.52 -18.88
C LEU A 428 -16.17 -35.88 -19.14
N GLY A 429 -16.27 -35.00 -20.14
CA GLY A 429 -17.49 -34.26 -20.47
C GLY A 429 -17.40 -33.51 -21.81
N ALA A 430 -18.36 -32.62 -22.09
CA ALA A 430 -18.35 -31.80 -23.31
C ALA A 430 -17.74 -30.42 -23.06
N PHE A 431 -16.94 -29.92 -24.00
CA PHE A 431 -16.41 -28.55 -23.95
C PHE A 431 -17.48 -27.54 -24.37
N THR A 432 -17.79 -26.60 -23.48
CA THR A 432 -18.83 -25.56 -23.66
C THR A 432 -18.27 -24.13 -23.65
N GLY A 433 -16.96 -23.94 -23.40
CA GLY A 433 -16.30 -22.62 -23.36
C GLY A 433 -15.16 -22.52 -22.33
N LEU A 434 -14.37 -21.44 -22.36
CA LEU A 434 -13.20 -21.32 -21.45
C LEU A 434 -13.55 -20.90 -20.01
N SER A 435 -14.73 -20.32 -19.78
CA SER A 435 -15.18 -19.85 -18.46
C SER A 435 -15.68 -20.95 -17.54
N GLU A 436 -15.95 -22.14 -18.08
CA GLU A 436 -16.55 -23.24 -17.34
C GLU A 436 -15.50 -24.14 -16.68
N LYS A 437 -15.96 -24.90 -15.68
CA LYS A 437 -15.16 -25.92 -14.99
C LYS A 437 -15.30 -27.26 -15.71
N TYR A 438 -14.19 -27.95 -15.84
CA TYR A 438 -14.10 -29.25 -16.50
C TYR A 438 -13.42 -30.27 -15.60
N ARG A 439 -13.96 -31.49 -15.63
CA ARG A 439 -13.36 -32.65 -14.99
C ARG A 439 -12.41 -33.34 -15.98
N LEU A 440 -11.14 -33.39 -15.63
CA LEU A 440 -10.05 -33.94 -16.44
C LEU A 440 -9.39 -35.10 -15.70
N ARG A 441 -8.95 -36.11 -16.45
CA ARG A 441 -8.12 -37.22 -15.96
C ARG A 441 -6.76 -37.19 -16.64
N CYS A 442 -5.64 -37.22 -15.91
CA CYS A 442 -4.30 -37.25 -16.51
C CYS A 442 -3.83 -38.68 -16.79
N ALA A 443 -2.73 -38.82 -17.52
CA ALA A 443 -2.07 -40.10 -17.80
C ALA A 443 -1.72 -40.92 -16.54
N SER A 444 -1.42 -40.27 -15.42
CA SER A 444 -1.16 -40.94 -14.13
C SER A 444 -2.44 -41.38 -13.39
N GLY A 445 -3.62 -41.24 -14.00
CA GLY A 445 -4.91 -41.65 -13.42
C GLY A 445 -5.59 -40.62 -12.50
N HIS A 446 -4.94 -39.50 -12.17
CA HIS A 446 -5.52 -38.48 -11.30
C HIS A 446 -6.68 -37.75 -11.97
N GLU A 447 -7.80 -37.63 -11.27
CA GLU A 447 -8.95 -36.83 -11.66
C GLU A 447 -9.02 -35.51 -10.89
N TRP A 448 -9.25 -34.41 -11.58
CA TRP A 448 -9.46 -33.11 -10.95
C TRP A 448 -10.40 -32.22 -11.76
N GLU A 449 -10.93 -31.19 -11.09
CA GLU A 449 -11.75 -30.16 -11.73
C GLU A 449 -10.97 -28.85 -11.83
N THR A 450 -11.05 -28.19 -12.99
CA THR A 450 -10.42 -26.88 -13.19
C THR A 450 -11.10 -26.07 -14.28
N LEU A 451 -10.84 -24.76 -14.33
CA LEU A 451 -11.40 -23.88 -15.35
C LEU A 451 -10.69 -24.06 -16.70
N GLY A 452 -11.42 -23.94 -17.80
CA GLY A 452 -10.86 -24.02 -19.15
C GLY A 452 -9.74 -22.99 -19.39
N THR A 453 -9.86 -21.78 -18.83
CA THR A 453 -8.83 -20.73 -18.87
C THR A 453 -7.51 -21.15 -18.21
N VAL A 454 -7.56 -21.91 -17.12
CA VAL A 454 -6.39 -22.32 -16.33
C VAL A 454 -5.53 -23.32 -17.10
N ILE A 455 -6.17 -24.27 -17.79
CA ILE A 455 -5.47 -25.19 -18.72
C ILE A 455 -4.84 -24.42 -19.88
N ARG A 456 -5.57 -23.46 -20.46
CA ARG A 456 -5.05 -22.60 -21.55
C ARG A 456 -3.83 -21.78 -21.13
N GLN A 457 -3.79 -21.33 -19.87
CA GLN A 457 -2.67 -20.58 -19.31
C GLN A 457 -1.44 -21.45 -18.98
N GLY A 458 -1.55 -22.77 -19.12
CA GLY A 458 -0.43 -23.69 -19.03
C GLY A 458 -0.41 -24.55 -17.76
N SER A 459 -1.26 -24.28 -16.77
CA SER A 459 -1.36 -25.09 -15.55
C SER A 459 -1.96 -26.47 -15.85
N TRP A 460 -1.52 -27.50 -15.11
CA TRP A 460 -1.94 -28.89 -15.32
C TRP A 460 -2.27 -29.59 -13.98
N CYS A 461 -2.35 -30.92 -14.00
CA CYS A 461 -2.65 -31.78 -12.85
C CYS A 461 -1.86 -31.36 -11.58
N PRO A 462 -2.55 -30.89 -10.53
CA PRO A 462 -1.90 -30.45 -9.29
C PRO A 462 -1.12 -31.56 -8.60
N GLN A 463 -1.64 -32.79 -8.64
CA GLN A 463 -1.02 -33.94 -7.99
C GLN A 463 0.29 -34.35 -8.70
N CYS A 464 0.31 -34.40 -10.04
CA CYS A 464 1.55 -34.64 -10.78
C CYS A 464 2.57 -33.50 -10.60
N ALA A 465 2.11 -32.24 -10.53
CA ALA A 465 2.99 -31.09 -10.29
C ALA A 465 3.61 -31.13 -8.89
N GLN A 466 2.84 -31.55 -7.88
CA GLN A 466 3.30 -31.72 -6.51
C GLN A 466 4.31 -32.87 -6.41
N GLU A 467 4.07 -33.99 -7.09
CA GLU A 467 4.99 -35.12 -7.14
C GLU A 467 6.31 -34.75 -7.83
N ALA A 468 6.24 -34.08 -8.98
CA ALA A 468 7.43 -33.59 -9.68
C ALA A 468 8.22 -32.57 -8.83
N SER A 469 7.52 -31.70 -8.09
CA SER A 469 8.15 -30.76 -7.15
C SER A 469 8.82 -31.47 -5.97
N ARG A 470 8.18 -32.50 -5.41
CA ARG A 470 8.72 -33.34 -4.34
C ARG A 470 10.00 -34.05 -4.80
N GLN A 471 9.99 -34.61 -6.01
CA GLN A 471 11.17 -35.23 -6.61
C GLN A 471 12.28 -34.22 -6.93
N ALA A 472 11.94 -33.03 -7.45
CA ALA A 472 12.91 -31.96 -7.70
C ALA A 472 13.54 -31.39 -6.39
N GLN A 473 12.82 -31.46 -5.26
CA GLN A 473 13.31 -31.05 -3.95
C GLN A 473 14.23 -32.09 -3.28
N LEU A 474 14.22 -33.35 -3.74
CA LEU A 474 15.20 -34.36 -3.37
C LEU A 474 16.52 -34.08 -4.09
N LYS A 475 17.29 -33.11 -3.60
CA LYS A 475 18.70 -32.96 -4.02
C LYS A 475 19.45 -34.23 -3.65
N THR A 476 20.03 -34.90 -4.65
CA THR A 476 20.96 -36.01 -4.45
C THR A 476 22.04 -35.59 -3.45
N GLY A 477 22.23 -36.39 -2.40
CA GLY A 477 23.20 -36.09 -1.31
C GLY A 477 22.73 -35.11 -0.22
N GLY A 478 21.44 -34.76 -0.16
CA GLY A 478 20.90 -33.83 0.83
C GLY A 478 21.13 -34.24 2.30
N LEU A 479 21.01 -35.53 2.62
CA LEU A 479 21.27 -36.05 3.97
C LEU A 479 22.75 -35.99 4.35
N ALA A 480 23.64 -36.37 3.44
CA ALA A 480 25.09 -36.30 3.66
C ALA A 480 25.53 -34.86 3.97
N ARG A 481 24.94 -33.88 3.29
CA ARG A 481 25.18 -32.45 3.56
C ARG A 481 24.67 -32.03 4.95
N LEU A 482 23.48 -32.48 5.36
CA LEU A 482 22.94 -32.19 6.70
C LEU A 482 23.79 -32.84 7.80
N GLN A 483 24.24 -34.07 7.60
CA GLN A 483 25.13 -34.77 8.51
C GLN A 483 26.49 -34.06 8.62
N ALA A 484 27.09 -33.65 7.50
CA ALA A 484 28.34 -32.88 7.50
C ALA A 484 28.23 -31.54 8.24
N MET A 485 27.14 -30.80 8.02
CA MET A 485 26.91 -29.53 8.74
C MET A 485 26.65 -29.71 10.23
N ALA A 486 26.00 -30.81 10.61
CA ALA A 486 25.81 -31.15 12.02
C ALA A 486 27.16 -31.40 12.71
N VAL A 487 28.06 -32.12 12.04
CA VAL A 487 29.42 -32.38 12.53
C VAL A 487 30.22 -31.09 12.64
N ASP A 488 30.18 -30.21 11.63
CA ASP A 488 30.85 -28.90 11.64
C ASP A 488 30.41 -28.02 12.84
N LYS A 489 29.13 -28.07 13.20
CA LYS A 489 28.58 -27.36 14.36
C LYS A 489 28.79 -28.08 15.70
N GLY A 490 29.66 -29.10 15.74
CA GLY A 490 29.98 -29.86 16.93
C GLY A 490 28.78 -30.67 17.42
N GLY A 491 28.05 -31.34 16.54
CA GLY A 491 26.95 -32.24 16.88
C GLY A 491 26.74 -33.31 15.82
N ARG A 492 25.56 -33.94 15.82
CA ARG A 492 25.19 -34.97 14.84
C ARG A 492 23.73 -34.90 14.45
N CYS A 493 23.46 -35.23 13.19
CA CYS A 493 22.12 -35.49 12.68
C CYS A 493 21.79 -36.95 12.97
N LEU A 494 20.63 -37.22 13.57
CA LEU A 494 20.17 -38.57 13.91
C LEU A 494 19.30 -39.20 12.80
N ALA A 495 19.08 -38.48 11.69
CA ALA A 495 18.31 -38.98 10.56
C ALA A 495 19.13 -39.92 9.66
N ASP A 496 18.47 -40.97 9.19
CA ASP A 496 18.95 -42.00 8.27
C ASP A 496 18.37 -41.87 6.85
N VAL A 497 17.21 -41.21 6.70
CA VAL A 497 16.54 -40.98 5.41
C VAL A 497 16.39 -39.48 5.11
N TYR A 498 16.64 -39.09 3.85
CA TYR A 498 16.39 -37.72 3.38
C TYR A 498 14.96 -37.57 2.86
N MET A 499 14.14 -36.74 3.52
CA MET A 499 12.77 -36.44 3.11
C MET A 499 12.61 -35.07 2.43
N GLY A 500 13.71 -34.37 2.11
CA GLY A 500 13.73 -33.06 1.45
C GLY A 500 14.16 -31.89 2.36
N THR A 501 14.38 -30.71 1.78
CA THR A 501 14.94 -29.54 2.49
C THR A 501 14.00 -28.94 3.54
N MET A 502 12.70 -29.09 3.37
CA MET A 502 11.67 -28.59 4.28
C MET A 502 11.30 -29.58 5.40
N ALA A 503 11.71 -30.84 5.28
CA ALA A 503 11.42 -31.87 6.28
C ALA A 503 12.20 -31.60 7.57
N PHE A 504 11.61 -32.00 8.70
CA PHE A 504 12.21 -31.91 10.02
C PHE A 504 13.08 -33.12 10.29
N TYR A 505 14.29 -32.88 10.77
CA TYR A 505 15.26 -33.91 11.11
C TYR A 505 15.67 -33.77 12.57
N PRO A 506 15.86 -34.89 13.29
CA PRO A 506 16.38 -34.88 14.64
C PRO A 506 17.90 -34.59 14.67
N PHE A 507 18.31 -33.67 15.54
CA PHE A 507 19.72 -33.28 15.76
C PHE A 507 20.09 -33.36 17.24
N GLU A 508 21.37 -33.60 17.50
CA GLU A 508 21.98 -33.62 18.83
C GLU A 508 23.25 -32.76 18.83
N CYS A 509 23.41 -31.82 19.77
CA CYS A 509 24.63 -31.01 19.88
C CYS A 509 25.66 -31.65 20.83
N ALA A 510 26.90 -31.14 20.82
CA ALA A 510 27.98 -31.59 21.73
C ALA A 510 27.61 -31.53 23.22
N ARG A 511 26.71 -30.63 23.62
CA ARG A 511 26.21 -30.52 25.01
C ARG A 511 25.06 -31.49 25.31
N GLY A 512 24.74 -32.41 24.40
CA GLY A 512 23.70 -33.43 24.57
C GLY A 512 22.26 -32.94 24.38
N HIS A 513 22.04 -31.71 23.92
CA HIS A 513 20.68 -31.24 23.64
C HIS A 513 20.15 -31.87 22.35
N ARG A 514 18.97 -32.48 22.42
CA ARG A 514 18.24 -33.03 21.28
C ARG A 514 17.09 -32.12 20.86
N TRP A 515 16.93 -31.89 19.55
CA TRP A 515 15.83 -31.12 18.99
C TRP A 515 15.54 -31.52 17.55
N GLU A 516 14.37 -31.13 17.03
CA GLU A 516 14.00 -31.30 15.63
C GLU A 516 14.05 -29.96 14.91
N ALA A 517 14.61 -29.93 13.71
CA ALA A 517 14.67 -28.73 12.88
C ALA A 517 14.54 -29.06 11.40
N ALA A 518 13.95 -28.14 10.63
CA ALA A 518 13.86 -28.30 9.19
C ALA A 518 15.26 -28.26 8.55
N GLY A 519 15.56 -29.17 7.61
CA GLY A 519 16.92 -29.30 7.03
C GLY A 519 17.49 -27.97 6.50
N HIS A 520 16.67 -27.14 5.86
CA HIS A 520 17.12 -25.85 5.33
C HIS A 520 17.57 -24.84 6.40
N THR A 521 17.03 -24.87 7.62
CA THR A 521 17.40 -23.89 8.66
C THR A 521 18.79 -24.19 9.22
N ILE A 522 19.13 -25.48 9.32
CA ILE A 522 20.48 -25.94 9.63
C ILE A 522 21.44 -25.52 8.52
N VAL A 523 21.04 -25.70 7.25
CA VAL A 523 21.83 -25.26 6.09
C VAL A 523 22.07 -23.75 6.07
N GLN A 524 21.15 -22.95 6.59
CA GLN A 524 21.28 -21.50 6.71
C GLN A 524 22.08 -21.05 7.94
N GLY A 525 22.56 -21.98 8.78
CA GLY A 525 23.46 -21.71 9.89
C GLY A 525 22.80 -21.64 11.27
N SER A 526 21.50 -21.92 11.39
CA SER A 526 20.84 -22.06 12.69
C SER A 526 21.20 -23.40 13.34
N TRP A 527 21.41 -23.42 14.66
CA TRP A 527 21.78 -24.63 15.39
C TRP A 527 21.02 -24.75 16.72
N CYS A 528 21.66 -25.28 17.77
CA CYS A 528 21.05 -25.50 19.07
C CYS A 528 20.66 -24.19 19.77
N ALA A 529 19.35 -23.91 19.83
CA ALA A 529 18.81 -22.73 20.51
C ALA A 529 19.15 -22.68 22.01
N LYS A 530 19.23 -23.84 22.68
CA LYS A 530 19.62 -23.92 24.11
C LYS A 530 21.07 -23.48 24.32
N CYS A 531 22.00 -23.88 23.44
CA CYS A 531 23.39 -23.44 23.50
C CYS A 531 23.52 -21.95 23.15
N ALA A 532 22.82 -21.48 22.12
CA ALA A 532 22.82 -20.06 21.73
C ALA A 532 22.30 -19.15 22.86
N HIS A 533 21.26 -19.59 23.58
CA HIS A 533 20.72 -18.86 24.73
C HIS A 533 21.67 -18.84 25.94
N MET A 534 22.43 -19.93 26.17
CA MET A 534 23.47 -19.95 27.22
C MET A 534 24.61 -18.98 26.89
N GLU A 535 25.15 -19.01 25.66
CA GLU A 535 26.24 -18.12 25.25
C GLU A 535 25.84 -16.64 25.21
N HIS A 536 24.57 -16.35 24.89
CA HIS A 536 24.01 -15.00 25.02
C HIS A 536 23.84 -14.61 26.49
N GLY A 537 23.39 -15.53 27.35
CA GLY A 537 23.26 -15.32 28.80
C GLY A 537 24.60 -15.06 29.50
N ASP A 538 25.68 -15.71 29.06
CA ASP A 538 27.01 -15.54 29.64
C ASP A 538 27.65 -14.21 29.22
N ARG A 539 27.50 -13.79 27.94
CA ARG A 539 27.89 -12.44 27.49
C ARG A 539 27.10 -11.32 28.19
N VAL A 540 25.83 -11.55 28.46
CA VAL A 540 24.96 -10.60 29.18
C VAL A 540 25.27 -10.57 30.69
N ARG A 541 25.73 -11.69 31.27
CA ARG A 541 26.21 -11.76 32.66
C ARG A 541 27.38 -10.81 32.90
N GLU A 542 28.36 -10.80 32.01
CA GLU A 542 29.54 -9.93 32.12
C GLU A 542 29.20 -8.45 31.92
N ALA A 543 28.22 -8.14 31.05
CA ALA A 543 27.82 -6.77 30.73
C ALA A 543 26.82 -6.13 31.74
N LEU A 544 26.16 -6.91 32.60
CA LEU A 544 25.10 -6.42 33.52
C LEU A 544 25.54 -6.27 34.98
N LEU A 545 26.79 -6.58 35.34
CA LEU A 545 27.33 -6.25 36.65
C LEU A 545 27.73 -4.77 36.68
N PHE A 546 26.83 -3.91 37.16
CA PHE A 546 27.24 -2.60 37.65
C PHE A 546 28.20 -2.81 38.82
N LYS A 547 29.46 -2.37 38.69
CA LYS A 547 30.47 -2.47 39.76
C LYS A 547 29.97 -1.91 41.10
N ASP A 548 29.11 -0.88 41.06
CA ASP A 548 28.53 -0.22 42.24
C ASP A 548 27.06 -0.62 42.51
N GLY A 549 26.61 -1.78 42.04
CA GLY A 549 25.22 -2.22 42.11
C GLY A 549 24.66 -2.30 43.54
N LEU A 550 25.49 -2.73 44.50
CA LEU A 550 25.11 -2.85 45.92
C LEU A 550 24.89 -1.49 46.58
N GLN A 551 25.83 -0.55 46.38
CA GLN A 551 25.77 0.81 46.95
C GLN A 551 24.50 1.54 46.47
N ARG A 552 24.12 1.36 45.21
CA ARG A 552 22.88 1.93 44.65
C ARG A 552 21.61 1.36 45.30
N LEU A 553 21.61 0.10 45.73
CA LEU A 553 20.47 -0.52 46.43
C LEU A 553 20.38 -0.03 47.87
N GLN A 554 21.52 0.08 48.56
CA GLN A 554 21.60 0.62 49.92
C GLN A 554 21.16 2.09 49.96
N GLU A 555 21.61 2.91 49.01
CA GLU A 555 21.17 4.31 48.91
C GLU A 555 19.67 4.45 48.59
N ALA A 556 19.14 3.62 47.68
CA ALA A 556 17.71 3.62 47.37
C ALA A 556 16.84 3.19 48.56
N ALA A 557 17.37 2.35 49.45
CA ALA A 557 16.73 1.99 50.71
C ALA A 557 16.77 3.15 51.71
N ARG A 558 17.93 3.78 51.87
CA ARG A 558 18.14 4.92 52.77
C ARG A 558 17.21 6.09 52.44
N GLN A 559 17.04 6.41 51.16
CA GLN A 559 16.12 7.46 50.69
C GLN A 559 14.64 7.21 51.02
N ARG A 560 14.27 5.96 51.33
CA ARG A 560 12.90 5.57 51.70
C ARG A 560 12.76 5.21 53.18
N ASN A 561 13.70 5.69 54.01
CA ASN A 561 13.82 5.38 55.43
C ASN A 561 13.77 3.86 55.68
N GLY A 562 14.46 3.09 54.86
CA GLY A 562 14.61 1.65 55.05
C GLY A 562 16.05 1.20 54.86
N GLU A 563 16.25 -0.09 55.04
CA GLU A 563 17.55 -0.75 55.05
C GLU A 563 17.58 -1.88 54.03
N CYS A 564 18.70 -2.03 53.33
CA CYS A 564 18.97 -3.20 52.49
C CYS A 564 19.77 -4.20 53.33
N LEU A 565 19.20 -5.38 53.57
CA LEU A 565 19.80 -6.43 54.41
C LEU A 565 20.79 -7.32 53.62
N SER A 566 20.85 -7.15 52.29
CA SER A 566 21.76 -7.91 51.44
C SER A 566 23.14 -7.25 51.37
N THR A 567 24.20 -8.06 51.46
CA THR A 567 25.61 -7.64 51.47
C THR A 567 26.36 -7.94 50.17
N VAL A 568 25.74 -8.67 49.23
CA VAL A 568 26.35 -9.07 47.95
C VAL A 568 25.41 -8.69 46.79
N TYR A 569 25.98 -8.29 45.65
CA TYR A 569 25.24 -7.93 44.44
C TYR A 569 25.51 -8.93 43.31
N ASP A 570 24.49 -9.73 42.98
CA ASP A 570 24.54 -10.78 41.96
C ASP A 570 23.79 -10.38 40.66
N GLY A 571 23.51 -9.09 40.48
CA GLY A 571 22.87 -8.53 39.29
C GLY A 571 21.46 -7.97 39.50
N SER A 572 20.98 -7.19 38.51
CA SER A 572 19.76 -6.37 38.63
C SER A 572 18.45 -7.15 38.75
N GLN A 573 18.43 -8.41 38.29
CA GLN A 573 17.25 -9.27 38.30
C GLN A 573 17.19 -10.22 39.51
N LYS A 574 18.25 -10.28 40.32
CA LYS A 574 18.31 -11.12 41.53
C LYS A 574 17.54 -10.47 42.67
N GLN A 575 17.14 -11.30 43.64
CA GLN A 575 16.31 -10.92 44.79
C GLN A 575 17.21 -10.45 45.93
N TYR A 576 16.82 -9.35 46.58
CA TYR A 576 17.52 -8.76 47.71
C TYR A 576 16.53 -8.51 48.84
N ALA A 577 16.99 -8.64 50.08
CA ALA A 577 16.19 -8.43 51.27
C ALA A 577 16.23 -6.96 51.70
N PHE A 578 15.07 -6.42 52.06
CA PHE A 578 14.90 -5.03 52.51
C PHE A 578 14.02 -4.98 53.76
N ARG A 579 14.28 -4.00 54.61
CA ARG A 579 13.46 -3.64 55.78
C ARG A 579 12.99 -2.19 55.65
N CYS A 580 11.71 -1.88 55.86
CA CYS A 580 11.21 -0.50 55.85
C CYS A 580 11.20 0.13 57.24
N ALA A 581 10.98 1.45 57.32
CA ALA A 581 10.78 2.19 58.58
C ALA A 581 9.76 1.57 59.54
N GLN A 582 8.71 0.93 59.01
CA GLN A 582 7.65 0.29 59.81
C GLN A 582 8.00 -1.16 60.21
N GLY A 583 9.27 -1.56 60.09
CA GLY A 583 9.75 -2.90 60.47
C GLY A 583 9.40 -4.03 59.51
N HIS A 584 8.68 -3.79 58.41
CA HIS A 584 8.37 -4.85 57.44
C HIS A 584 9.61 -5.29 56.67
N GLU A 585 9.83 -6.59 56.60
CA GLU A 585 10.85 -7.23 55.79
C GLU A 585 10.24 -7.86 54.53
N TRP A 586 10.89 -7.68 53.39
CA TRP A 586 10.50 -8.34 52.14
C TRP A 586 11.69 -8.56 51.21
N THR A 587 11.53 -9.51 50.30
CA THR A 587 12.47 -9.77 49.22
C THR A 587 11.92 -9.26 47.89
N THR A 588 12.74 -8.58 47.12
CA THR A 588 12.38 -8.14 45.75
C THR A 588 13.62 -7.94 44.89
N SER A 589 13.42 -7.85 43.58
CA SER A 589 14.50 -7.65 42.62
C SER A 589 15.03 -6.21 42.62
N ALA A 590 16.34 -6.02 42.45
CA ALA A 590 16.98 -4.71 42.36
C ALA A 590 16.36 -3.79 41.29
N ALA A 591 16.02 -4.33 40.12
CA ALA A 591 15.37 -3.58 39.04
C ALA A 591 14.02 -2.96 39.46
N ARG A 592 13.22 -3.64 40.30
CA ARG A 592 11.93 -3.13 40.78
C ARG A 592 12.08 -2.00 41.80
N ILE A 593 13.13 -2.06 42.62
CA ILE A 593 13.47 -0.98 43.56
C ILE A 593 13.86 0.28 42.77
N TRP A 594 14.68 0.14 41.73
CA TRP A 594 15.08 1.26 40.88
C TRP A 594 13.90 1.83 40.06
N GLN A 595 12.91 1.01 39.70
CA GLN A 595 11.65 1.45 39.08
C GLN A 595 10.68 2.12 40.07
N GLY A 596 11.04 2.23 41.35
CA GLY A 596 10.28 2.99 42.35
C GLY A 596 9.31 2.17 43.22
N THR A 597 9.32 0.84 43.10
CA THR A 597 8.51 -0.04 43.97
C THR A 597 9.22 -0.27 45.31
N TRP A 598 8.49 -0.19 46.43
CA TRP A 598 9.04 -0.37 47.80
C TRP A 598 8.24 -1.40 48.62
N CYS A 599 7.85 -1.08 49.85
CA CYS A 599 7.10 -1.94 50.75
C CYS A 599 5.60 -1.98 50.38
N LYS A 600 5.12 -3.15 49.95
CA LYS A 600 3.71 -3.39 49.66
C LYS A 600 2.83 -3.26 50.91
N ARG A 601 3.29 -3.76 52.06
CA ARG A 601 2.52 -3.69 53.33
C ARG A 601 2.28 -2.24 53.77
N CYS A 602 3.27 -1.37 53.65
CA CYS A 602 3.08 0.07 53.92
C CYS A 602 2.15 0.73 52.89
N ALA A 603 2.26 0.36 51.61
CA ALA A 603 1.37 0.86 50.56
C ALA A 603 -0.08 0.42 50.77
N ASP A 604 -0.31 -0.76 51.33
CA ASP A 604 -1.64 -1.31 51.61
C ASP A 604 -2.21 -0.81 52.95
N LEU A 605 -1.38 -0.59 53.97
CA LEU A 605 -1.79 0.04 55.24
C LEU A 605 -2.29 1.48 55.02
N GLY A 606 -1.60 2.27 54.17
CA GLY A 606 -2.05 3.60 53.76
C GLY A 606 -3.36 3.60 52.93
N ARG A 607 -3.81 2.44 52.43
CA ARG A 607 -5.10 2.27 51.74
C ARG A 607 -6.24 1.84 52.67
N ARG A 608 -5.93 1.33 53.87
CA ARG A 608 -6.92 0.72 54.79
C ARG A 608 -7.51 1.67 55.82
N THR A 609 -6.96 2.88 56.00
CA THR A 609 -7.49 3.89 56.92
C THR A 609 -8.46 4.84 56.22
N LEU A 610 -9.66 4.35 55.88
CA LEU A 610 -10.81 5.20 55.59
C LEU A 610 -11.64 5.34 56.87
N THR A 611 -11.26 6.25 57.76
CA THR A 611 -12.06 6.55 58.96
C THR A 611 -13.35 7.27 58.57
N ILE A 612 -14.40 7.14 59.39
CA ILE A 612 -15.67 7.85 59.17
C ILE A 612 -15.46 9.37 59.13
N GLU A 613 -14.49 9.92 59.88
CA GLU A 613 -14.18 11.35 59.81
C GLU A 613 -13.66 11.73 58.43
N ARG A 614 -12.75 10.93 57.86
CA ARG A 614 -12.24 11.18 56.51
C ARG A 614 -13.33 11.11 55.44
N LEU A 615 -14.30 10.21 55.60
CA LEU A 615 -15.45 10.11 54.71
C LEU A 615 -16.39 11.31 54.82
N ARG A 616 -16.59 11.85 56.04
CA ARG A 616 -17.34 13.09 56.29
C ARG A 616 -16.65 14.31 55.67
N GLU A 617 -15.33 14.42 55.77
CA GLU A 617 -14.56 15.46 55.08
C GLU A 617 -14.73 15.40 53.55
N ILE A 618 -14.65 14.19 52.97
CA ILE A 618 -14.86 14.01 51.53
C ILE A 618 -16.27 14.43 51.14
N ALA A 619 -17.28 14.08 51.94
CA ALA A 619 -18.65 14.51 51.68
C ALA A 619 -18.78 16.03 51.71
N LYS A 620 -18.24 16.68 52.75
CA LYS A 620 -18.25 18.14 52.91
C LYS A 620 -17.54 18.84 51.75
N SER A 621 -16.39 18.31 51.31
CA SER A 621 -15.65 18.86 50.16
C SER A 621 -16.42 18.82 48.84
N ARG A 622 -17.43 17.96 48.73
CA ARG A 622 -18.30 17.81 47.54
C ARG A 622 -19.69 18.42 47.74
N GLY A 623 -19.85 19.24 48.77
CA GLY A 623 -21.11 19.91 49.11
C GLY A 623 -22.21 18.96 49.59
N GLY A 624 -21.85 17.78 50.11
CA GLY A 624 -22.80 16.80 50.63
C GLY A 624 -22.47 16.35 52.06
N GLU A 625 -23.26 15.42 52.57
CA GLU A 625 -23.20 14.91 53.94
C GLU A 625 -23.16 13.38 53.94
N CYS A 626 -22.40 12.79 54.86
CA CYS A 626 -22.43 11.35 55.13
C CYS A 626 -23.38 11.13 56.31
N LEU A 627 -24.50 10.45 56.08
CA LEU A 627 -25.56 10.26 57.07
C LEU A 627 -25.28 9.08 58.01
N SER A 628 -24.40 8.16 57.62
CA SER A 628 -24.01 7.02 58.47
C SER A 628 -23.10 7.43 59.63
N THR A 629 -23.31 6.84 60.79
CA THR A 629 -22.62 7.15 62.05
C THR A 629 -21.42 6.25 62.34
N GLU A 630 -21.37 5.02 61.81
CA GLU A 630 -20.30 4.03 62.05
C GLU A 630 -19.86 3.31 60.77
N VAL A 631 -18.60 2.86 60.74
CA VAL A 631 -18.03 2.05 59.65
C VAL A 631 -17.50 0.76 60.25
N ASN A 632 -18.37 -0.24 60.41
CA ASN A 632 -17.94 -1.51 61.00
C ASN A 632 -17.15 -2.37 59.99
N HIS A 633 -17.49 -2.33 58.70
CA HIS A 633 -16.76 -3.09 57.67
C HIS A 633 -16.65 -2.37 56.30
N SER A 634 -15.51 -2.55 55.62
CA SER A 634 -15.19 -1.96 54.30
C SER A 634 -16.12 -2.37 53.13
N SER A 635 -17.02 -3.31 53.37
CA SER A 635 -17.97 -3.88 52.41
C SER A 635 -19.42 -3.41 52.60
N GLU A 636 -19.70 -2.59 53.61
CA GLU A 636 -21.05 -2.08 53.86
C GLU A 636 -21.32 -0.76 53.11
N LYS A 637 -22.54 -0.59 52.59
CA LYS A 637 -22.93 0.62 51.88
C LYS A 637 -23.36 1.68 52.89
N LEU A 638 -22.64 2.80 52.93
CA LEU A 638 -23.02 3.96 53.74
C LEU A 638 -24.08 4.80 53.01
N GLU A 639 -24.85 5.56 53.77
CA GLU A 639 -25.84 6.52 53.28
C GLU A 639 -25.22 7.91 53.14
N TRP A 640 -25.46 8.53 51.98
CA TRP A 640 -24.88 9.81 51.58
C TRP A 640 -25.96 10.74 51.07
N LYS A 641 -25.79 12.04 51.29
CA LYS A 641 -26.63 13.13 50.81
C LYS A 641 -25.78 14.10 49.98
N CYS A 642 -26.23 14.54 48.82
CA CYS A 642 -25.47 15.50 47.98
C CYS A 642 -25.97 16.95 48.18
N HIS A 643 -25.35 17.90 47.48
CA HIS A 643 -25.75 19.30 47.48
C HIS A 643 -27.19 19.53 46.95
N LEU A 644 -27.68 18.70 46.02
CA LEU A 644 -29.09 18.69 45.58
C LEU A 644 -29.99 17.81 46.48
N ALA A 645 -29.55 17.53 47.71
CA ALA A 645 -30.26 16.74 48.71
C ALA A 645 -30.70 15.32 48.33
N HIS A 646 -30.25 14.75 47.21
CA HIS A 646 -30.45 13.32 46.90
C HIS A 646 -29.77 12.43 47.93
N VAL A 647 -30.50 11.44 48.43
CA VAL A 647 -29.99 10.42 49.34
C VAL A 647 -29.74 9.12 48.59
N TRP A 648 -28.55 8.52 48.76
CA TRP A 648 -28.22 7.22 48.15
C TRP A 648 -27.26 6.37 49.00
N LYS A 649 -27.24 5.06 48.72
CA LYS A 649 -26.36 4.07 49.37
C LYS A 649 -25.14 3.74 48.50
N ALA A 650 -23.92 3.91 49.02
CA ALA A 650 -22.68 3.60 48.31
C ALA A 650 -21.55 3.12 49.22
N LEU A 651 -20.68 2.25 48.66
CA LEU A 651 -19.47 1.77 49.35
C LEU A 651 -18.44 2.90 49.55
N PRO A 652 -17.80 3.01 50.73
CA PRO A 652 -16.78 4.03 51.03
C PRO A 652 -15.65 4.12 50.01
N HIS A 653 -15.16 2.97 49.53
CA HIS A 653 -14.09 2.91 48.53
C HIS A 653 -14.47 3.53 47.19
N ASN A 654 -15.74 3.44 46.79
CA ASN A 654 -16.21 4.05 45.53
C ASN A 654 -16.23 5.58 45.64
N ILE A 655 -16.59 6.10 46.81
CA ILE A 655 -16.56 7.53 47.09
C ILE A 655 -15.11 8.05 47.12
N ASN A 656 -14.19 7.29 47.74
CA ASN A 656 -12.77 7.61 47.77
C ASN A 656 -12.12 7.57 46.37
N LYS A 657 -12.55 6.64 45.51
CA LYS A 657 -12.13 6.56 44.09
C LYS A 657 -12.69 7.67 43.19
N GLY A 658 -13.54 8.56 43.72
CA GLY A 658 -14.07 9.71 42.97
C GLY A 658 -15.47 9.54 42.40
N ARG A 659 -16.20 8.45 42.69
CA ARG A 659 -17.62 8.32 42.31
C ARG A 659 -18.50 9.06 43.33
N TRP A 660 -19.59 9.69 42.86
CA TRP A 660 -20.50 10.48 43.71
C TRP A 660 -21.97 10.15 43.43
N CYS A 661 -22.89 11.10 43.64
CA CYS A 661 -24.34 10.92 43.53
C CYS A 661 -24.77 10.45 42.13
N PRO A 662 -25.47 9.30 42.02
CA PRO A 662 -25.96 8.78 40.75
C PRO A 662 -27.06 9.66 40.14
N ASN A 663 -27.94 10.26 40.95
CA ASN A 663 -29.02 11.12 40.47
C ASN A 663 -28.45 12.43 39.89
N CYS A 664 -27.47 13.06 40.56
CA CYS A 664 -26.76 14.21 39.99
C CYS A 664 -26.04 13.83 38.69
N ALA A 665 -25.40 12.65 38.63
CA ALA A 665 -24.75 12.20 37.40
C ALA A 665 -25.76 11.94 36.26
N VAL A 666 -26.99 11.51 36.57
CA VAL A 666 -28.08 11.35 35.60
C VAL A 666 -28.66 12.71 35.18
N LEU A 667 -28.82 13.65 36.11
CA LEU A 667 -29.19 15.05 35.83
C LEU A 667 -28.16 15.72 34.94
N GLU A 668 -26.86 15.53 35.16
CA GLU A 668 -25.80 16.07 34.30
C GLU A 668 -25.86 15.48 32.88
N ARG A 669 -26.21 14.20 32.74
CA ARG A 669 -26.24 13.51 31.44
C ARG A 669 -27.54 13.70 30.65
N THR A 670 -28.66 13.91 31.33
CA THR A 670 -29.99 13.94 30.69
C THR A 670 -30.34 15.36 30.24
N LYS A 671 -30.47 15.57 28.93
CA LYS A 671 -30.87 16.86 28.33
C LYS A 671 -32.40 17.05 28.23
N ASN A 672 -33.19 16.01 28.51
CA ASN A 672 -34.65 16.05 28.41
C ASN A 672 -35.28 16.67 29.67
N LEU A 673 -35.97 17.80 29.52
CA LEU A 673 -36.58 18.58 30.62
C LEU A 673 -37.59 17.77 31.46
N LEU A 674 -38.43 16.95 30.84
CA LEU A 674 -39.43 16.12 31.54
C LEU A 674 -38.77 15.01 32.36
N LYS A 675 -37.67 14.45 31.87
CA LYS A 675 -36.88 13.46 32.64
C LYS A 675 -36.02 14.11 33.71
N ARG A 676 -35.57 15.35 33.51
CA ARG A 676 -34.79 16.11 34.51
C ARG A 676 -35.62 16.41 35.74
N LYS A 677 -36.87 16.87 35.55
CA LYS A 677 -37.86 17.09 36.62
C LYS A 677 -37.91 15.91 37.61
N ARG A 678 -38.08 14.68 37.09
CA ARG A 678 -38.10 13.43 37.88
C ARG A 678 -36.89 13.23 38.83
N TYR A 679 -35.72 13.73 38.47
CA TYR A 679 -34.48 13.54 39.24
C TYR A 679 -33.99 14.84 39.87
N ASP A 680 -34.76 15.92 39.79
CA ASP A 680 -34.50 17.17 40.50
C ASP A 680 -35.09 17.10 41.91
N PHE A 681 -34.59 17.92 42.82
CA PHE A 681 -35.04 17.92 44.22
C PHE A 681 -36.53 18.29 44.37
N GLU A 682 -37.06 19.07 43.43
CA GLU A 682 -38.44 19.61 43.47
C GLU A 682 -39.48 18.80 42.67
N GLY A 683 -39.07 17.79 41.89
CA GLY A 683 -39.98 16.92 41.14
C GLY A 683 -40.45 17.43 39.78
#